data_AF-A0A4V1CMF3-F1
#
_entry.id   AF-A0A4V1CMF3-F1
#
_cell.length_a   1.000
_cell.length_b   1.000
_cell.length_c   1.000
_cell.angle_alpha   90.00
_cell.angle_beta   90.00
_cell.angle_gamma   90.00
#
_symmetry.space_group_name_H-M   'P 1'
#
loop_
_entity.id
_entity.type
_entity.pdbx_description
1 polymer ?
#
loop_
_entity_poly.entity_id
_entity_poly.type
_entity_poly.pdbx_seq_one_letter_code
_entity_poly.pdbx_strand_id
1 'polypeptide(L)'
;MAHHATSGPGAVRVADGTVALNADRAPHERIELVVLNTGDRPVQIGSHLHLPDANPALRFDRAAAHGFRLDVPAGTSQRFEPGASRTVTAVTLRGARRVPGIRRGKEDGGELGPVVVPDAAPDASPAAPVPALVVPRARYAALYGPTVGDQVRLGDTDLWIEVEEDRTVGGDEAVFGGGKSIRESMLQGSTTRAEGAPDTVITNVVVLDWWGVVRADVGIRDGRIVALGKAGNPDVADGVHPALRIGPSTDVISGEGRILTAGGFDAHVHLISPSQVHEALATGITTIAGGGTGPSEGTKATTVTPGAWHLRAIHRSLDHLPVNVLLLGKGNTVSAAGLAEQALAGAAGYKVHEDWGSTPAALDAALRAAQEWGLQVALHSDSLNEAGFLESTVGAIGGRSIHAFHTEGAGGGHAPDIMRLAGEPYVLPGSTNPTLPHTRNTVAEHLDMLMVCHHLNPRVPEDLAFAESRIRATTIAAEDVLHDMGAISMTSSDAQAMGRIGEVVTRTWQVAHVMKHRRGALSGALPADNERARRYVAKYTINPAIAHGVDAEIGSVEVGKLADLVLWDPRFFGVRPDVVVKGGALVWGALGDPNASIPSPQPVLLRPALADAAGADHSVSFVAPAALADGLAERLGLRRRLAAVADTREVTKEHMRNNDVCPRIDIDPETFGIEVDGERVEPAPVDEVPLARLYSMF
;
A
#
# COMPACT_ATOMS: atom_id res chain seq x y z
N MET A 1 5.68 -19.78 -10.99
CA MET A 1 5.56 -18.70 -11.99
C MET A 1 4.09 -18.62 -12.35
N ALA A 2 3.45 -17.48 -12.09
CA ALA A 2 2.06 -17.30 -12.44
C ALA A 2 1.95 -17.17 -13.96
N HIS A 3 1.22 -18.06 -14.61
CA HIS A 3 0.68 -17.74 -15.93
C HIS A 3 -0.29 -16.59 -15.72
N HIS A 4 -0.04 -15.42 -16.33
CA HIS A 4 -1.00 -14.33 -16.28
C HIS A 4 -2.27 -14.77 -17.01
N ALA A 5 -3.39 -14.81 -16.28
CA ALA A 5 -4.69 -15.05 -16.89
C ALA A 5 -5.07 -13.81 -17.70
N THR A 6 -5.63 -14.01 -18.89
CA THR A 6 -6.16 -12.91 -19.72
C THR A 6 -7.61 -12.56 -19.37
N SER A 7 -8.22 -13.33 -18.46
CA SER A 7 -9.59 -13.16 -17.98
C SER A 7 -9.71 -13.64 -16.52
N GLY A 8 -10.81 -13.27 -15.85
CA GLY A 8 -11.04 -13.63 -14.44
C GLY A 8 -10.34 -12.69 -13.46
N PRO A 9 -10.23 -13.07 -12.17
CA PRO A 9 -9.60 -12.26 -11.15
C PRO A 9 -8.10 -12.02 -11.45
N GLY A 10 -7.59 -10.82 -11.20
CA GLY A 10 -6.17 -10.49 -11.36
C GLY A 10 -5.65 -10.57 -12.80
N ALA A 11 -6.55 -10.55 -13.78
CA ALA A 11 -6.19 -10.71 -15.19
C ALA A 11 -5.29 -9.57 -15.69
N VAL A 12 -4.42 -9.88 -16.64
CA VAL A 12 -3.52 -8.91 -17.28
C VAL A 12 -3.91 -8.75 -18.75
N ARG A 13 -4.16 -7.51 -19.18
CA ARG A 13 -4.30 -7.14 -20.59
C ARG A 13 -2.99 -6.53 -21.04
N VAL A 14 -2.30 -7.24 -21.91
CA VAL A 14 -1.04 -6.80 -22.46
C VAL A 14 -1.32 -6.04 -23.75
N ALA A 15 -0.71 -4.86 -23.93
CA ALA A 15 -0.83 -4.12 -25.18
C ALA A 15 -0.23 -4.92 -26.35
N ASP A 16 -0.70 -4.64 -27.56
CA ASP A 16 -0.18 -5.30 -28.76
C ASP A 16 1.28 -4.90 -29.05
N GLY A 17 1.99 -5.78 -29.75
CA GLY A 17 3.34 -5.53 -30.24
C GLY A 17 4.44 -6.22 -29.45
N THR A 18 5.61 -5.59 -29.42
CA THR A 18 6.86 -6.21 -28.95
C THR A 18 7.70 -5.24 -28.12
N VAL A 19 8.56 -5.79 -27.27
CA VAL A 19 9.57 -5.05 -26.51
C VAL A 19 10.94 -5.40 -27.07
N ALA A 20 11.73 -4.38 -27.44
CA ALA A 20 13.13 -4.57 -27.79
C ALA A 20 13.98 -4.59 -26.51
N LEU A 21 14.72 -5.67 -26.29
CA LEU A 21 15.62 -5.84 -25.16
C LEU A 21 17.04 -5.42 -25.56
N ASN A 22 17.77 -4.85 -24.61
CA ASN A 22 19.13 -4.34 -24.79
C ASN A 22 19.21 -3.34 -25.96
N ALA A 23 18.14 -2.58 -26.23
CA ALA A 23 17.99 -1.75 -27.43
C ALA A 23 19.00 -0.58 -27.49
N ASP A 24 19.58 -0.23 -26.35
CA ASP A 24 20.63 0.76 -26.13
C ASP A 24 22.03 0.29 -26.58
N ARG A 25 22.13 -0.85 -27.28
CA ARG A 25 23.38 -1.41 -27.81
C ARG A 25 23.50 -1.12 -29.31
N ALA A 26 24.61 -0.52 -29.70
CA ALA A 26 24.90 -0.24 -31.10
C ALA A 26 25.16 -1.53 -31.91
N PRO A 27 25.11 -1.51 -33.25
CA PRO A 27 25.29 -2.71 -34.06
C PRO A 27 26.62 -3.46 -33.83
N HIS A 28 27.72 -2.76 -33.54
CA HIS A 28 29.02 -3.38 -33.27
C HIS A 28 29.11 -4.02 -31.86
N GLU A 29 28.10 -3.78 -31.03
CA GLU A 29 27.99 -4.32 -29.66
C GLU A 29 27.16 -5.59 -29.61
N ARG A 30 26.83 -6.14 -30.77
CA ARG A 30 26.10 -7.38 -30.96
C ARG A 30 26.89 -8.29 -31.88
N ILE A 31 27.05 -9.53 -31.46
CA ILE A 31 27.80 -10.54 -32.22
C ILE A 31 27.04 -11.86 -32.26
N GLU A 32 27.35 -12.68 -33.26
CA GLU A 32 26.95 -14.09 -33.30
C GLU A 32 28.16 -14.97 -33.03
N LEU A 33 27.95 -16.01 -32.22
CA LEU A 33 28.98 -16.98 -31.85
C LEU A 33 28.44 -18.39 -32.05
N VAL A 34 29.26 -19.27 -32.62
CA VAL A 34 28.98 -20.72 -32.63
C VAL A 34 29.59 -21.34 -31.38
N VAL A 35 28.74 -21.85 -30.50
CA VAL A 35 29.14 -22.47 -29.24
C VAL A 35 28.95 -23.99 -29.33
N LEU A 36 30.04 -24.74 -29.20
CA LEU A 36 30.05 -26.20 -29.14
C LEU A 36 30.36 -26.68 -27.72
N ASN A 37 29.53 -27.56 -27.18
CA ASN A 37 29.88 -28.29 -25.95
C ASN A 37 30.74 -29.52 -26.28
N THR A 38 32.03 -29.44 -25.98
CA THR A 38 32.99 -30.56 -26.12
C THR A 38 33.09 -31.42 -24.86
N GLY A 39 32.30 -31.13 -23.83
CA GLY A 39 32.24 -31.89 -22.60
C GLY A 39 31.34 -33.12 -22.69
N ASP A 40 31.32 -33.87 -21.59
CA ASP A 40 30.54 -35.11 -21.39
C ASP A 40 29.21 -34.90 -20.65
N ARG A 41 28.91 -33.65 -20.26
CA ARG A 41 27.70 -33.26 -19.52
C ARG A 41 27.04 -32.02 -20.11
N PRO A 42 25.73 -31.84 -19.89
CA PRO A 42 25.04 -30.63 -20.30
C PRO A 42 25.62 -29.39 -19.61
N VAL A 43 25.70 -28.29 -20.36
CA VAL A 43 26.07 -26.97 -19.85
C VAL A 43 24.94 -26.00 -20.16
N GLN A 44 24.56 -25.17 -19.19
CA GLN A 44 23.50 -24.17 -19.35
C GLN A 44 24.02 -22.79 -18.90
N ILE A 45 23.91 -21.80 -19.78
CA ILE A 45 24.43 -20.44 -19.57
C ILE A 45 23.25 -19.48 -19.38
N GLY A 46 23.22 -18.80 -18.23
CA GLY A 46 22.25 -17.75 -17.93
C GLY A 46 22.54 -16.44 -18.66
N SER A 47 21.51 -15.60 -18.81
CA SER A 47 21.54 -14.37 -19.62
C SER A 47 22.67 -13.40 -19.26
N HIS A 48 23.01 -13.26 -17.97
CA HIS A 48 23.97 -12.26 -17.47
C HIS A 48 25.36 -12.80 -17.16
N LEU A 49 25.66 -14.05 -17.50
CA LEU A 49 27.03 -14.57 -17.35
C LEU A 49 27.94 -13.95 -18.40
N HIS A 50 29.10 -13.43 -17.98
CA HIS A 50 30.17 -13.05 -18.88
C HIS A 50 30.67 -14.28 -19.66
N LEU A 51 30.50 -14.28 -20.99
CA LEU A 51 30.71 -15.45 -21.84
C LEU A 51 32.13 -16.04 -21.75
N PRO A 52 33.23 -15.27 -21.80
CA PRO A 52 34.58 -15.79 -21.66
C PRO A 52 34.82 -16.56 -20.36
N ASP A 53 34.03 -16.32 -19.32
CA ASP A 53 34.12 -17.03 -18.04
C ASP A 53 33.27 -18.32 -18.01
N ALA A 54 32.46 -18.60 -19.04
CA ALA A 54 31.66 -19.82 -19.15
C ALA A 54 32.51 -21.10 -19.13
N ASN A 55 31.89 -22.25 -18.86
CA ASN A 55 32.54 -23.57 -18.70
C ASN A 55 33.64 -23.81 -19.76
N PRO A 56 34.87 -24.24 -19.40
CA PRO A 56 35.95 -24.48 -20.37
C PRO A 56 35.61 -25.56 -21.42
N ALA A 57 34.65 -26.45 -21.12
CA ALA A 57 34.15 -27.44 -22.07
C ALA A 57 33.33 -26.83 -23.22
N LEU A 58 33.03 -25.53 -23.17
CA LEU A 58 32.42 -24.82 -24.30
C LEU A 58 33.52 -24.22 -25.19
N ARG A 59 33.52 -24.63 -26.45
CA ARG A 59 34.42 -24.14 -27.50
C ARG A 59 33.68 -23.09 -28.36
N PHE A 60 34.19 -21.87 -28.32
CA PHE A 60 33.81 -20.72 -29.15
C PHE A 60 34.95 -19.69 -29.09
N ASP A 61 34.87 -18.62 -29.87
CA ASP A 61 35.86 -17.54 -29.84
C ASP A 61 35.71 -16.69 -28.57
N ARG A 62 36.55 -16.96 -27.57
CA ARG A 62 36.54 -16.23 -26.28
C ARG A 62 37.11 -14.83 -26.39
N ALA A 63 38.00 -14.57 -27.35
CA ALA A 63 38.57 -13.26 -27.57
C ALA A 63 37.51 -12.32 -28.17
N ALA A 64 36.80 -12.79 -29.20
CA ALA A 64 35.66 -12.07 -29.76
C ALA A 64 34.51 -11.88 -28.75
N ALA A 65 34.30 -12.85 -27.86
CA ALA A 65 33.27 -12.77 -26.81
C ALA A 65 33.68 -11.92 -25.59
N HIS A 66 34.87 -11.30 -25.58
CA HIS A 66 35.34 -10.54 -24.42
C HIS A 66 34.46 -9.34 -24.10
N GLY A 67 33.92 -9.29 -22.88
CA GLY A 67 32.97 -8.28 -22.44
C GLY A 67 31.54 -8.48 -22.95
N PHE A 68 31.19 -9.66 -23.46
CA PHE A 68 29.84 -10.00 -23.91
C PHE A 68 29.13 -10.99 -22.96
N ARG A 69 27.80 -10.88 -22.93
CA ARG A 69 26.85 -11.85 -22.35
C ARG A 69 25.87 -12.33 -23.40
N LEU A 70 25.07 -13.36 -23.12
CA LEU A 70 24.03 -13.81 -24.06
C LEU A 70 22.99 -12.71 -24.29
N ASP A 71 22.58 -12.53 -25.56
CA ASP A 71 21.46 -11.65 -25.93
C ASP A 71 20.15 -12.44 -25.88
N VAL A 72 19.71 -12.76 -24.66
CA VAL A 72 18.47 -13.46 -24.34
C VAL A 72 17.77 -12.73 -23.19
N PRO A 73 16.45 -12.93 -22.96
CA PRO A 73 15.75 -12.21 -21.91
C PRO A 73 16.39 -12.42 -20.53
N ALA A 74 16.46 -11.37 -19.71
CA ALA A 74 16.94 -11.42 -18.34
C ALA A 74 16.32 -12.60 -17.55
N GLY A 75 17.13 -13.28 -16.73
CA GLY A 75 16.68 -14.47 -16.01
C GLY A 75 16.53 -15.77 -16.82
N THR A 76 16.62 -15.74 -18.16
CA THR A 76 16.57 -16.96 -19.00
C THR A 76 17.97 -17.53 -19.26
N SER A 77 18.05 -18.67 -19.96
CA SER A 77 19.30 -19.37 -20.24
C SER A 77 19.27 -20.18 -21.54
N GLN A 78 20.45 -20.49 -22.07
CA GLN A 78 20.63 -21.39 -23.21
C GLN A 78 21.33 -22.67 -22.75
N ARG A 79 20.81 -23.82 -23.17
CA ARG A 79 21.30 -25.16 -22.80
C ARG A 79 22.01 -25.83 -23.98
N PHE A 80 23.15 -26.45 -23.69
CA PHE A 80 24.03 -27.14 -24.62
C PHE A 80 24.27 -28.56 -24.13
N GLU A 81 23.66 -29.54 -24.79
CA GLU A 81 23.93 -30.96 -24.53
C GLU A 81 25.34 -31.35 -25.00
N PRO A 82 25.94 -32.45 -24.48
CA PRO A 82 27.22 -32.96 -24.95
C PRO A 82 27.26 -33.12 -26.48
N GLY A 83 28.28 -32.57 -27.12
CA GLY A 83 28.45 -32.60 -28.58
C GLY A 83 27.55 -31.64 -29.36
N ALA A 84 26.62 -30.93 -28.71
CA ALA A 84 25.74 -29.98 -29.38
C ALA A 84 26.47 -28.68 -29.75
N SER A 85 26.28 -28.24 -30.99
CA SER A 85 26.71 -26.94 -31.50
C SER A 85 25.49 -26.07 -31.77
N ARG A 86 25.54 -24.79 -31.39
CA ARG A 86 24.47 -23.82 -31.65
C ARG A 86 25.04 -22.43 -31.89
N THR A 87 24.48 -21.72 -32.86
CA THR A 87 24.68 -20.27 -33.03
C THR A 87 23.86 -19.52 -31.98
N VAL A 88 24.52 -18.63 -31.24
CA VAL A 88 23.88 -17.75 -30.25
C VAL A 88 24.24 -16.30 -30.54
N THR A 89 23.33 -15.39 -30.20
CA THR A 89 23.58 -13.96 -30.18
C THR A 89 24.12 -13.54 -28.83
N ALA A 90 25.01 -12.56 -28.83
CA ALA A 90 25.62 -11.99 -27.64
C ALA A 90 25.67 -10.47 -27.75
N VAL A 91 25.64 -9.83 -26.58
CA VAL A 91 25.55 -8.39 -26.39
C VAL A 91 26.56 -7.93 -25.34
N THR A 92 27.14 -6.74 -25.51
CA THR A 92 28.11 -6.19 -24.54
C THR A 92 27.50 -6.01 -23.14
N LEU A 93 28.31 -6.30 -22.12
CA LEU A 93 28.08 -5.80 -20.76
C LEU A 93 28.30 -4.28 -20.74
N ARG A 94 27.58 -3.58 -19.86
CA ARG A 94 27.61 -2.13 -19.69
C ARG A 94 28.09 -1.75 -18.30
N GLY A 95 27.74 -0.57 -17.80
CA GLY A 95 28.18 -0.07 -16.52
C GLY A 95 29.68 0.23 -16.53
N ALA A 96 30.35 -0.06 -15.42
CA ALA A 96 31.81 0.06 -15.32
C ALA A 96 32.57 -0.99 -16.17
N ARG A 97 31.86 -1.96 -16.76
CA ARG A 97 32.43 -3.08 -17.53
C ARG A 97 33.49 -3.83 -16.74
N ARG A 98 33.07 -4.31 -15.57
CA ARG A 98 33.92 -5.05 -14.63
C ARG A 98 33.23 -6.35 -14.18
N VAL A 99 33.96 -7.46 -14.22
CA VAL A 99 33.46 -8.80 -13.82
C VAL A 99 34.51 -9.46 -12.93
N PRO A 100 34.55 -9.18 -11.62
CA PRO A 100 35.61 -9.65 -10.74
C PRO A 100 35.53 -11.15 -10.42
N GLY A 101 34.33 -11.74 -10.44
CA GLY A 101 34.09 -13.14 -10.07
C GLY A 101 33.92 -14.10 -11.25
N ILE A 102 33.10 -15.14 -11.04
CA ILE A 102 32.84 -16.30 -11.93
C ILE A 102 34.05 -17.26 -12.05
N ARG A 103 35.26 -16.73 -12.23
CA ARG A 103 36.53 -17.48 -12.30
C ARG A 103 37.53 -16.96 -11.28
N ARG A 104 38.45 -17.84 -10.88
CA ARG A 104 39.60 -17.49 -10.02
C ARG A 104 40.74 -16.93 -10.87
N GLY A 105 41.62 -16.13 -10.26
CA GLY A 105 42.87 -15.69 -10.87
C GLY A 105 42.75 -14.47 -11.80
N LYS A 106 41.73 -13.62 -11.62
CA LYS A 106 41.62 -12.34 -12.32
C LYS A 106 42.48 -11.28 -11.61
N GLU A 107 43.73 -11.17 -12.02
CA GLU A 107 44.72 -10.27 -11.40
C GLU A 107 44.43 -8.78 -11.62
N ASP A 108 43.70 -8.45 -12.69
CA ASP A 108 43.23 -7.09 -13.03
C ASP A 108 41.94 -6.69 -12.31
N GLY A 109 41.43 -7.54 -11.41
CA GLY A 109 40.15 -7.29 -10.74
C GLY A 109 38.93 -7.43 -11.65
N GLY A 110 39.08 -8.01 -12.84
CA GLY A 110 38.01 -8.32 -13.78
C GLY A 110 37.64 -7.19 -14.74
N GLU A 111 38.51 -6.21 -14.93
CA GLU A 111 38.33 -5.13 -15.91
C GLU A 111 38.18 -5.66 -17.34
N LEU A 112 37.19 -5.17 -18.08
CA LEU A 112 36.93 -5.59 -19.48
C LEU A 112 37.38 -4.54 -20.51
N GLY A 113 37.84 -3.38 -20.05
CA GLY A 113 38.17 -2.24 -20.91
C GLY A 113 36.95 -1.62 -21.62
N PRO A 114 37.18 -0.58 -22.46
CA PRO A 114 36.11 0.06 -23.20
C PRO A 114 35.50 -0.88 -24.26
N VAL A 115 34.30 -0.54 -24.72
CA VAL A 115 33.71 -1.18 -25.89
C VAL A 115 34.60 -0.89 -27.10
N VAL A 116 35.08 -1.94 -27.77
CA VAL A 116 35.92 -1.81 -28.96
C VAL A 116 35.04 -1.47 -30.16
N VAL A 117 35.26 -0.30 -30.76
CA VAL A 117 34.69 0.03 -32.07
C VAL A 117 35.64 -0.55 -33.13
N PRO A 118 35.19 -1.47 -34.00
CA PRO A 118 36.04 -2.00 -35.04
C PRO A 118 36.52 -0.89 -35.98
N ASP A 119 37.82 -0.78 -36.22
CA ASP A 119 38.34 0.05 -37.31
C ASP A 119 37.78 -0.47 -38.64
N ALA A 120 37.35 0.42 -39.54
CA ALA A 120 36.91 0.04 -40.87
C ALA A 120 38.09 -0.56 -41.64
N ALA A 121 38.19 -1.89 -41.67
CA ALA A 121 39.15 -2.58 -42.51
C ALA A 121 38.84 -2.26 -43.98
N PRO A 122 39.80 -1.74 -44.77
CA PRO A 122 39.52 -1.23 -46.11
C PRO A 122 39.01 -2.27 -47.12
N ASP A 123 39.11 -3.58 -46.85
CA ASP A 123 38.79 -4.66 -47.80
C ASP A 123 37.87 -5.78 -47.26
N ALA A 124 37.25 -5.61 -46.09
CA ALA A 124 36.30 -6.62 -45.57
C ALA A 124 34.86 -6.23 -45.91
N SER A 125 34.11 -7.11 -46.60
CA SER A 125 32.65 -6.94 -46.70
C SER A 125 32.06 -6.95 -45.28
N PRO A 126 31.30 -5.92 -44.86
CA PRO A 126 30.76 -5.87 -43.51
C PRO A 126 29.83 -7.06 -43.29
N ALA A 127 30.03 -7.80 -42.20
CA ALA A 127 29.08 -8.81 -41.77
C ALA A 127 27.70 -8.16 -41.58
N ALA A 128 26.63 -8.89 -41.90
CA ALA A 128 25.28 -8.41 -41.66
C ALA A 128 25.10 -8.07 -40.16
N PRO A 129 24.53 -6.91 -39.82
CA PRO A 129 24.38 -6.51 -38.43
C PRO A 129 23.43 -7.46 -37.70
N VAL A 130 23.82 -7.89 -36.50
CA VAL A 130 22.97 -8.70 -35.64
C VAL A 130 21.83 -7.81 -35.12
N PRO A 131 20.56 -8.14 -35.39
CA PRO A 131 19.43 -7.29 -34.98
C PRO A 131 19.26 -7.31 -33.46
N ALA A 132 18.54 -6.30 -32.94
CA ALA A 132 18.16 -6.29 -31.54
C ALA A 132 17.24 -7.46 -31.18
N LEU A 133 17.39 -8.00 -29.98
CA LEU A 133 16.47 -9.00 -29.45
C LEU A 133 15.10 -8.35 -29.23
N VAL A 134 14.08 -8.90 -29.89
CA VAL A 134 12.69 -8.44 -29.76
C VAL A 134 11.84 -9.57 -29.18
N VAL A 135 11.06 -9.28 -28.15
CA VAL A 135 10.15 -10.24 -27.50
C VAL A 135 8.69 -9.79 -27.61
N PRO A 136 7.73 -10.69 -27.84
CA PRO A 136 6.31 -10.34 -27.72
C PRO A 136 6.00 -9.79 -26.32
N ARG A 137 5.17 -8.74 -26.22
CA ARG A 137 4.84 -8.15 -24.91
C ARG A 137 4.24 -9.18 -23.95
N ALA A 138 3.43 -10.11 -24.43
CA ALA A 138 2.88 -11.19 -23.60
C ALA A 138 3.96 -12.07 -22.96
N ARG A 139 5.08 -12.31 -23.68
CA ARG A 139 6.23 -13.04 -23.14
C ARG A 139 7.00 -12.19 -22.14
N TYR A 140 7.14 -10.88 -22.38
CA TYR A 140 7.76 -9.96 -21.44
C TYR A 140 6.99 -9.93 -20.12
N ALA A 141 5.66 -9.74 -20.19
CA ALA A 141 4.79 -9.74 -19.03
C ALA A 141 4.89 -11.05 -18.24
N ALA A 142 4.90 -12.20 -18.92
CA ALA A 142 5.06 -13.50 -18.26
C ALA A 142 6.41 -13.69 -17.53
N LEU A 143 7.45 -12.95 -17.90
CA LEU A 143 8.77 -13.02 -17.26
C LEU A 143 8.93 -12.02 -16.12
N TYR A 144 8.41 -10.80 -16.28
CA TYR A 144 8.75 -9.67 -15.41
C TYR A 144 7.55 -8.90 -14.85
N GLY A 145 6.33 -9.34 -15.17
CA GLY A 145 5.11 -8.57 -14.93
C GLY A 145 4.82 -7.52 -16.01
N PRO A 146 3.63 -6.91 -15.98
CA PRO A 146 3.16 -5.92 -16.96
C PRO A 146 4.06 -4.68 -17.01
N THR A 147 4.20 -4.08 -18.18
CA THR A 147 4.97 -2.84 -18.42
C THR A 147 4.07 -1.72 -18.98
N VAL A 148 4.62 -0.54 -19.28
CA VAL A 148 3.86 0.66 -19.69
C VAL A 148 2.79 0.38 -20.73
N GLY A 149 1.53 0.71 -20.43
CA GLY A 149 0.37 0.47 -21.30
C GLY A 149 -0.30 -0.90 -21.12
N ASP A 150 0.29 -1.82 -20.35
CA ASP A 150 -0.39 -3.05 -19.93
C ASP A 150 -1.29 -2.75 -18.73
N GLN A 151 -2.41 -3.44 -18.64
CA GLN A 151 -3.41 -3.27 -17.59
C GLN A 151 -3.51 -4.50 -16.68
N VAL A 152 -3.79 -4.28 -15.40
CA VAL A 152 -4.02 -5.33 -14.39
C VAL A 152 -5.39 -5.12 -13.75
N ARG A 153 -6.19 -6.18 -13.70
CA ARG A 153 -7.47 -6.19 -12.99
C ARG A 153 -7.23 -6.32 -11.48
N LEU A 154 -7.93 -5.51 -10.68
CA LEU A 154 -7.84 -5.54 -9.23
C LEU A 154 -8.80 -6.59 -8.66
N GLY A 155 -8.29 -7.77 -8.26
CA GLY A 155 -9.12 -8.88 -7.79
C GLY A 155 -10.13 -9.31 -8.86
N ASP A 156 -11.36 -9.60 -8.46
CA ASP A 156 -12.51 -9.89 -9.33
C ASP A 156 -13.36 -8.64 -9.65
N THR A 157 -12.91 -7.45 -9.25
CA THR A 157 -13.59 -6.19 -9.57
C THR A 157 -13.48 -5.86 -11.06
N ASP A 158 -14.33 -4.98 -11.56
CA ASP A 158 -14.18 -4.41 -12.91
C ASP A 158 -13.20 -3.23 -12.99
N LEU A 159 -12.36 -3.03 -11.97
CA LEU A 159 -11.31 -2.00 -11.96
C LEU A 159 -10.04 -2.53 -12.62
N TRP A 160 -9.51 -1.76 -13.56
CA TRP A 160 -8.27 -2.01 -14.28
C TRP A 160 -7.31 -0.85 -14.06
N ILE A 161 -6.10 -1.14 -13.57
CA ILE A 161 -5.03 -0.16 -13.52
C ILE A 161 -4.08 -0.38 -14.70
N GLU A 162 -3.59 0.69 -15.30
CA GLU A 162 -2.60 0.67 -16.38
C GLU A 162 -1.24 1.14 -15.86
N VAL A 163 -0.16 0.45 -16.21
CA VAL A 163 1.20 0.91 -15.85
C VAL A 163 1.52 2.17 -16.65
N GLU A 164 1.82 3.27 -15.96
CA GLU A 164 2.09 4.57 -16.59
C GLU A 164 3.57 4.82 -16.84
N GLU A 165 4.42 4.29 -15.97
CA GLU A 165 5.87 4.43 -16.03
C GLU A 165 6.52 3.08 -15.68
N ASP A 166 7.60 2.74 -16.36
CA ASP A 166 8.42 1.56 -16.04
C ASP A 166 9.88 1.96 -15.95
N ARG A 167 10.45 1.81 -14.75
CA ARG A 167 11.82 2.20 -14.42
C ARG A 167 12.84 1.07 -14.60
N THR A 168 12.41 -0.11 -15.02
CA THR A 168 13.22 -1.34 -15.01
C THR A 168 13.40 -1.95 -16.38
N VAL A 169 12.58 -1.56 -17.37
CA VAL A 169 12.59 -2.10 -18.73
C VAL A 169 13.94 -1.89 -19.42
N GLY A 170 14.43 -2.93 -20.09
CA GLY A 170 15.60 -2.78 -20.97
C GLY A 170 16.44 -4.04 -21.21
N GLY A 171 16.07 -5.20 -20.68
CA GLY A 171 16.83 -6.45 -20.83
C GLY A 171 17.85 -6.72 -19.71
N ASP A 172 17.97 -5.80 -18.75
CA ASP A 172 18.75 -5.94 -17.50
C ASP A 172 17.80 -6.04 -16.28
N GLU A 173 16.60 -6.61 -16.43
CA GLU A 173 15.65 -6.78 -15.34
C GLU A 173 16.24 -7.67 -14.21
N ALA A 174 16.09 -7.22 -12.97
CA ALA A 174 16.62 -7.89 -11.80
C ALA A 174 15.72 -9.07 -11.40
N VAL A 175 16.13 -10.31 -11.66
CA VAL A 175 15.34 -11.51 -11.37
C VAL A 175 16.17 -12.52 -10.60
N PHE A 176 15.65 -12.95 -9.45
CA PHE A 176 16.30 -13.92 -8.57
C PHE A 176 15.95 -15.38 -8.91
N GLY A 177 16.93 -16.27 -8.77
CA GLY A 177 16.77 -17.73 -8.89
C GLY A 177 17.94 -18.44 -9.58
N GLY A 178 17.86 -19.77 -9.62
CA GLY A 178 18.88 -20.62 -10.26
C GLY A 178 19.13 -20.23 -11.71
N GLY A 179 20.36 -19.80 -12.01
CA GLY A 179 20.77 -19.41 -13.37
C GLY A 179 20.25 -18.06 -13.86
N LYS A 180 19.60 -17.25 -13.00
CA LYS A 180 19.00 -15.97 -13.39
C LYS A 180 19.99 -14.79 -13.33
N SER A 181 19.49 -13.55 -13.33
CA SER A 181 20.30 -12.33 -13.45
C SER A 181 20.92 -11.87 -12.13
N ILE A 182 20.22 -12.00 -10.99
CA ILE A 182 20.75 -11.65 -9.66
C ILE A 182 21.66 -12.79 -9.15
N ARG A 183 22.94 -12.71 -9.50
CA ARG A 183 24.02 -13.61 -9.06
C ARG A 183 25.33 -12.85 -9.00
N GLU A 184 26.28 -13.39 -8.22
CA GLU A 184 27.59 -12.79 -8.01
C GLU A 184 28.31 -12.42 -9.32
N SER A 185 28.82 -11.19 -9.37
CA SER A 185 29.47 -10.58 -10.53
C SER A 185 28.58 -10.50 -11.79
N MET A 186 27.26 -10.60 -11.59
CA MET A 186 26.21 -10.33 -12.57
C MET A 186 25.37 -9.18 -12.00
N LEU A 187 24.04 -9.27 -11.90
CA LEU A 187 23.26 -8.19 -11.27
C LEU A 187 23.37 -8.14 -9.74
N GLN A 188 24.03 -9.10 -9.10
CA GLN A 188 24.57 -8.90 -7.74
C GLN A 188 26.04 -8.51 -7.87
N GLY A 189 26.37 -7.32 -7.41
CA GLY A 189 27.73 -6.80 -7.38
C GLY A 189 28.42 -7.00 -6.03
N SER A 190 29.57 -6.37 -5.89
CA SER A 190 30.39 -6.43 -4.68
C SER A 190 30.09 -5.33 -3.66
N THR A 191 29.14 -4.42 -3.95
CA THR A 191 28.79 -3.30 -3.08
C THR A 191 28.35 -3.82 -1.72
N THR A 192 29.11 -3.52 -0.68
CA THR A 192 28.79 -3.94 0.68
C THR A 192 27.61 -3.13 1.23
N ARG A 193 26.99 -3.65 2.30
CA ARG A 193 26.01 -2.87 3.06
C ARG A 193 26.61 -1.54 3.55
N ALA A 194 27.87 -1.53 3.99
CA ALA A 194 28.54 -0.30 4.45
C ALA A 194 28.70 0.75 3.33
N GLU A 195 28.82 0.31 2.08
CA GLU A 195 28.91 1.17 0.89
C GLU A 195 27.54 1.59 0.32
N GLY A 196 26.43 1.18 0.96
CA GLY A 196 25.09 1.63 0.60
C GLY A 196 24.20 0.59 -0.09
N ALA A 197 24.60 -0.69 -0.16
CA ALA A 197 23.69 -1.73 -0.66
C ALA A 197 22.41 -1.82 0.20
N PRO A 198 21.21 -1.95 -0.40
CA PRO A 198 19.98 -2.09 0.34
C PRO A 198 19.96 -3.41 1.12
N ASP A 199 19.19 -3.44 2.21
CA ASP A 199 18.95 -4.66 2.99
C ASP A 199 18.05 -5.63 2.21
N THR A 200 17.06 -5.10 1.52
CA THR A 200 16.12 -5.87 0.69
C THR A 200 15.79 -5.09 -0.58
N VAL A 201 15.58 -5.79 -1.70
CA VAL A 201 14.97 -5.23 -2.91
C VAL A 201 13.72 -6.03 -3.27
N ILE A 202 12.61 -5.33 -3.50
CA ILE A 202 11.40 -5.88 -4.13
C ILE A 202 11.53 -5.65 -5.63
N THR A 203 11.67 -6.73 -6.41
CA THR A 203 12.00 -6.63 -7.83
C THR A 203 10.77 -6.52 -8.73
N ASN A 204 10.83 -5.69 -9.77
CA ASN A 204 9.87 -5.62 -10.89
C ASN A 204 8.39 -5.48 -10.49
N VAL A 205 8.10 -4.77 -9.41
CA VAL A 205 6.74 -4.70 -8.85
C VAL A 205 5.94 -3.55 -9.44
N VAL A 206 4.63 -3.74 -9.60
CA VAL A 206 3.71 -2.63 -9.93
C VAL A 206 3.31 -1.95 -8.63
N VAL A 207 3.79 -0.73 -8.41
CA VAL A 207 3.39 0.12 -7.28
C VAL A 207 2.08 0.81 -7.64
N LEU A 208 1.05 0.62 -6.82
CA LEU A 208 -0.19 1.40 -6.84
C LEU A 208 -0.22 2.28 -5.60
N ASP A 209 -0.16 3.59 -5.81
CA ASP A 209 -0.16 4.59 -4.75
C ASP A 209 -0.91 5.85 -5.17
N TRP A 210 -1.17 6.77 -4.25
CA TRP A 210 -1.97 7.98 -4.52
C TRP A 210 -1.40 8.85 -5.64
N TRP A 211 -0.07 8.83 -5.84
CA TRP A 211 0.64 9.60 -6.85
C TRP A 211 0.82 8.86 -8.19
N GLY A 212 0.60 7.54 -8.25
CA GLY A 212 1.21 6.72 -9.31
C GLY A 212 0.68 5.30 -9.51
N VAL A 213 0.74 4.82 -10.76
CA VAL A 213 0.81 3.39 -11.09
C VAL A 213 2.12 3.14 -11.85
N VAL A 214 3.15 2.69 -11.15
CA VAL A 214 4.53 2.64 -11.67
C VAL A 214 5.16 1.27 -11.46
N ARG A 215 5.82 0.73 -12.49
CA ARG A 215 6.66 -0.46 -12.36
C ARG A 215 8.09 -0.06 -11.98
N ALA A 216 8.59 -0.60 -10.87
CA ALA A 216 9.94 -0.32 -10.38
C ALA A 216 10.49 -1.47 -9.52
N ASP A 217 11.79 -1.43 -9.26
CA ASP A 217 12.41 -2.10 -8.11
C ASP A 217 12.35 -1.16 -6.90
N VAL A 218 11.94 -1.67 -5.74
CA VAL A 218 11.82 -0.90 -4.49
C VAL A 218 12.88 -1.36 -3.50
N GLY A 219 13.78 -0.45 -3.13
CA GLY A 219 14.86 -0.71 -2.18
C GLY A 219 14.47 -0.38 -0.75
N ILE A 220 14.83 -1.25 0.18
CA ILE A 220 14.60 -1.09 1.62
C ILE A 220 15.95 -1.13 2.33
N ARG A 221 16.17 -0.19 3.25
CA ARG A 221 17.35 -0.16 4.11
C ARG A 221 17.02 0.46 5.46
N ASP A 222 17.51 -0.14 6.54
CA ASP A 222 17.30 0.35 7.91
C ASP A 222 15.80 0.58 8.21
N GLY A 223 14.96 -0.29 7.65
CA GLY A 223 13.50 -0.26 7.77
C GLY A 223 12.77 0.84 6.98
N ARG A 224 13.47 1.54 6.07
CA ARG A 224 12.91 2.63 5.25
C ARG A 224 13.02 2.35 3.76
N ILE A 225 12.13 2.96 3.00
CA ILE A 225 12.18 2.97 1.54
C ILE A 225 13.32 3.91 1.11
N VAL A 226 14.31 3.43 0.37
CA VAL A 226 15.47 4.23 -0.05
C VAL A 226 15.45 4.63 -1.52
N ALA A 227 14.74 3.89 -2.36
CA ALA A 227 14.60 4.22 -3.78
C ALA A 227 13.49 3.40 -4.46
N LEU A 228 12.93 3.98 -5.51
CA LEU A 228 12.09 3.29 -6.51
C LEU A 228 12.73 3.52 -7.88
N GLY A 229 13.28 2.48 -8.50
CA GLY A 229 14.04 2.63 -9.75
C GLY A 229 14.50 1.29 -10.33
N LYS A 230 15.69 1.28 -10.93
CA LYS A 230 16.35 0.06 -11.44
C LYS A 230 17.39 -0.42 -10.45
N ALA A 231 17.21 -1.64 -9.94
CA ALA A 231 18.19 -2.34 -9.13
C ALA A 231 19.15 -3.17 -9.98
N GLY A 232 20.30 -3.52 -9.40
CA GLY A 232 21.26 -4.40 -10.05
C GLY A 232 22.70 -4.09 -9.67
N ASN A 233 23.61 -4.30 -10.60
CA ASN A 233 25.04 -4.08 -10.40
C ASN A 233 25.59 -3.07 -11.41
N PRO A 234 26.09 -1.91 -10.96
CA PRO A 234 26.64 -0.90 -11.85
C PRO A 234 27.95 -1.33 -12.52
N ASP A 235 28.57 -2.45 -12.11
CA ASP A 235 29.75 -2.98 -12.79
C ASP A 235 29.43 -3.56 -14.17
N VAL A 236 28.18 -3.98 -14.41
CA VAL A 236 27.80 -4.73 -15.63
C VAL A 236 26.55 -4.20 -16.34
N ALA A 237 25.82 -3.26 -15.74
CA ALA A 237 24.59 -2.71 -16.28
C ALA A 237 24.50 -1.19 -16.05
N ASP A 238 23.96 -0.48 -17.04
CA ASP A 238 23.72 0.97 -16.93
C ASP A 238 22.42 1.26 -16.16
N GLY A 239 22.27 2.52 -15.74
CA GLY A 239 21.05 3.04 -15.14
C GLY A 239 20.70 2.48 -13.74
N VAL A 240 21.59 1.71 -13.13
CA VAL A 240 21.40 1.19 -11.77
C VAL A 240 21.40 2.35 -10.78
N HIS A 241 20.30 2.49 -10.02
CA HIS A 241 20.17 3.55 -9.04
C HIS A 241 21.21 3.37 -7.92
N PRO A 242 21.89 4.45 -7.44
CA PRO A 242 22.93 4.33 -6.41
C PRO A 242 22.51 3.62 -5.12
N ALA A 243 21.25 3.80 -4.70
CA ALA A 243 20.66 3.14 -3.52
C ALA A 243 20.06 1.75 -3.80
N LEU A 244 20.11 1.26 -5.05
CA LEU A 244 19.59 -0.05 -5.47
C LEU A 244 20.69 -0.99 -6.00
N ARG A 245 21.94 -0.76 -5.57
CA ARG A 245 23.06 -1.64 -5.90
C ARG A 245 22.95 -2.92 -5.10
N ILE A 246 22.55 -4.02 -5.75
CA ILE A 246 22.38 -5.31 -5.09
C ILE A 246 23.75 -5.84 -4.69
N GLY A 247 23.96 -6.01 -3.39
CA GLY A 247 25.19 -6.50 -2.79
C GLY A 247 25.06 -7.90 -2.19
N PRO A 248 26.14 -8.44 -1.60
CA PRO A 248 26.10 -9.74 -0.92
C PRO A 248 25.23 -9.75 0.35
N SER A 249 24.84 -8.59 0.87
CA SER A 249 23.97 -8.45 2.05
C SER A 249 22.50 -8.15 1.71
N THR A 250 22.15 -8.09 0.43
CA THR A 250 20.81 -7.73 -0.03
C THR A 250 19.94 -8.99 -0.18
N ASP A 251 18.79 -9.03 0.50
CA ASP A 251 17.74 -10.02 0.28
C ASP A 251 16.82 -9.61 -0.89
N VAL A 252 16.06 -10.57 -1.45
CA VAL A 252 15.20 -10.34 -2.61
C VAL A 252 13.77 -10.81 -2.34
N ILE A 253 12.81 -9.91 -2.57
CA ILE A 253 11.39 -10.24 -2.67
C ILE A 253 10.99 -10.15 -4.15
N SER A 254 10.52 -11.26 -4.72
CA SER A 254 10.03 -11.29 -6.10
C SER A 254 8.69 -10.56 -6.22
N GLY A 255 8.71 -9.37 -6.84
CA GLY A 255 7.52 -8.58 -7.15
C GLY A 255 7.02 -8.75 -8.58
N GLU A 256 7.65 -9.59 -9.40
CA GLU A 256 7.22 -9.83 -10.78
C GLU A 256 5.75 -10.29 -10.81
N GLY A 257 4.89 -9.52 -11.48
CA GLY A 257 3.47 -9.84 -11.58
C GLY A 257 2.67 -9.61 -10.29
N ARG A 258 3.23 -8.89 -9.31
CA ARG A 258 2.59 -8.49 -8.07
C ARG A 258 2.23 -7.00 -8.08
N ILE A 259 1.30 -6.63 -7.21
CA ILE A 259 1.00 -5.22 -6.89
C ILE A 259 1.57 -4.92 -5.50
N LEU A 260 2.24 -3.77 -5.36
CA LEU A 260 2.69 -3.23 -4.07
C LEU A 260 1.86 -2.00 -3.73
N THR A 261 1.36 -1.93 -2.50
CA THR A 261 0.77 -0.73 -1.93
C THR A 261 1.51 -0.37 -0.64
N ALA A 262 1.29 0.85 -0.15
CA ALA A 262 1.57 1.13 1.25
C ALA A 262 0.69 0.25 2.15
N GLY A 263 1.15 0.00 3.37
CA GLY A 263 0.32 -0.60 4.42
C GLY A 263 -0.86 0.31 4.75
N GLY A 264 -2.03 -0.29 4.90
CA GLY A 264 -3.24 0.46 5.23
C GLY A 264 -3.20 1.06 6.63
N PHE A 265 -3.91 2.17 6.79
CA PHE A 265 -4.11 2.89 8.03
C PHE A 265 -5.61 2.96 8.32
N ASP A 266 -6.03 2.21 9.34
CA ASP A 266 -7.37 2.33 9.90
C ASP A 266 -7.40 3.39 11.02
N ALA A 267 -8.07 4.51 10.76
CA ALA A 267 -8.10 5.65 11.68
C ALA A 267 -9.23 5.61 12.73
N HIS A 268 -10.09 4.58 12.71
CA HIS A 268 -11.25 4.48 13.61
C HIS A 268 -11.36 3.08 14.25
N VAL A 269 -10.46 2.77 15.18
CA VAL A 269 -10.40 1.44 15.84
C VAL A 269 -10.79 1.49 17.31
N HIS A 270 -11.84 0.74 17.68
CA HIS A 270 -12.17 0.50 19.09
C HIS A 270 -11.28 -0.61 19.64
N LEU A 271 -10.37 -0.28 20.55
CA LEU A 271 -9.38 -1.23 21.07
C LEU A 271 -9.98 -2.12 22.17
N ILE A 272 -10.76 -3.10 21.72
CA ILE A 272 -11.50 -4.06 22.55
C ILE A 272 -10.63 -5.28 22.88
N SER A 273 -9.87 -5.77 21.89
CA SER A 273 -9.05 -6.98 22.02
C SER A 273 -7.86 -6.96 21.06
N PRO A 274 -6.66 -7.44 21.46
CA PRO A 274 -5.53 -7.64 20.55
C PRO A 274 -5.86 -8.54 19.34
N SER A 275 -6.89 -9.39 19.44
CA SER A 275 -7.34 -10.23 18.32
C SER A 275 -7.73 -9.42 17.07
N GLN A 276 -8.18 -8.18 17.25
CA GLN A 276 -8.49 -7.27 16.14
C GLN A 276 -7.24 -6.98 15.29
N VAL A 277 -6.07 -6.86 15.92
CA VAL A 277 -4.80 -6.55 15.23
C VAL A 277 -4.37 -7.70 14.33
N HIS A 278 -4.66 -8.95 14.71
CA HIS A 278 -4.41 -10.10 13.83
C HIS A 278 -5.21 -10.02 12.53
N GLU A 279 -6.51 -9.65 12.60
CA GLU A 279 -7.34 -9.49 11.41
C GLU A 279 -6.89 -8.29 10.57
N ALA A 280 -6.48 -7.19 11.22
CA ALA A 280 -5.92 -6.02 10.56
C ALA A 280 -4.67 -6.37 9.73
N LEU A 281 -3.71 -7.07 10.32
CA LEU A 281 -2.50 -7.51 9.62
C LEU A 281 -2.83 -8.50 8.49
N ALA A 282 -3.78 -9.41 8.70
CA ALA A 282 -4.21 -10.37 7.68
C ALA A 282 -4.87 -9.72 6.45
N THR A 283 -5.17 -8.42 6.50
CA THR A 283 -5.80 -7.64 5.42
C THR A 283 -4.91 -6.49 4.93
N GLY A 284 -3.67 -6.41 5.42
CA GLY A 284 -2.71 -5.40 4.99
C GLY A 284 -2.79 -4.07 5.74
N ILE A 285 -3.51 -3.98 6.87
CA ILE A 285 -3.45 -2.82 7.77
C ILE A 285 -2.19 -2.91 8.64
N THR A 286 -1.38 -1.86 8.62
CA THR A 286 -0.11 -1.76 9.36
C THR A 286 -0.10 -0.62 10.39
N THR A 287 -1.13 0.23 10.37
CA THR A 287 -1.31 1.34 11.30
C THR A 287 -2.74 1.39 11.79
N ILE A 288 -2.91 1.58 13.10
CA ILE A 288 -4.22 1.76 13.73
C ILE A 288 -4.25 3.06 14.54
N ALA A 289 -5.31 3.84 14.40
CA ALA A 289 -5.66 4.93 15.30
C ALA A 289 -7.03 4.69 15.91
N GLY A 290 -7.18 5.08 17.17
CA GLY A 290 -8.44 4.94 17.89
C GLY A 290 -8.22 4.92 19.38
N GLY A 291 -9.08 4.24 20.13
CA GLY A 291 -8.94 4.21 21.58
C GLY A 291 -9.72 3.07 22.21
N GLY A 292 -9.33 2.72 23.43
CA GLY A 292 -10.02 1.69 24.18
C GLY A 292 -9.24 1.22 25.39
N THR A 293 -9.91 0.41 26.20
CA THR A 293 -9.38 -0.12 27.47
C THR A 293 -9.66 -1.62 27.63
N GLY A 294 -10.02 -2.30 26.54
CA GLY A 294 -10.62 -3.63 26.56
C GLY A 294 -12.15 -3.57 26.39
N PRO A 295 -12.89 -4.66 26.69
CA PRO A 295 -14.32 -4.79 26.39
C PRO A 295 -15.26 -4.05 27.37
N SER A 296 -14.89 -2.84 27.81
CA SER A 296 -15.76 -1.99 28.63
C SER A 296 -16.85 -1.34 27.78
N GLU A 297 -17.93 -0.90 28.41
CA GLU A 297 -19.03 -0.18 27.76
C GLU A 297 -18.52 1.07 27.03
N GLY A 298 -17.64 1.84 27.69
CA GLY A 298 -17.03 3.03 27.10
C GLY A 298 -16.21 2.72 25.85
N THR A 299 -15.50 1.59 25.79
CA THR A 299 -14.71 1.19 24.62
C THR A 299 -15.56 0.52 23.54
N LYS A 300 -16.57 -0.27 23.91
CA LYS A 300 -17.53 -0.83 22.95
C LYS A 300 -18.33 0.26 22.23
N ALA A 301 -18.49 1.43 22.85
CA ALA A 301 -19.20 2.57 22.29
C ALA A 301 -18.29 3.65 21.69
N THR A 302 -17.09 3.88 22.24
CA THR A 302 -16.25 5.03 21.85
C THR A 302 -14.78 4.69 21.68
N THR A 303 -14.14 5.26 20.65
CA THR A 303 -12.70 5.18 20.36
C THR A 303 -11.87 6.05 21.32
N VAL A 304 -12.01 5.82 22.62
CA VAL A 304 -11.40 6.64 23.68
C VAL A 304 -10.55 5.78 24.62
N THR A 305 -9.31 6.22 24.85
CA THR A 305 -8.45 5.72 25.93
C THR A 305 -8.37 6.79 27.03
N PRO A 306 -9.23 6.74 28.07
CA PRO A 306 -9.44 7.87 28.96
C PRO A 306 -8.33 8.00 30.02
N GLY A 307 -7.72 9.18 30.10
CA GLY A 307 -6.82 9.53 31.21
C GLY A 307 -5.44 8.87 31.17
N ALA A 308 -4.53 9.39 31.99
CA ALA A 308 -3.11 9.06 31.92
C ALA A 308 -2.77 7.58 32.25
N TRP A 309 -3.52 6.97 33.15
CA TRP A 309 -3.29 5.57 33.55
C TRP A 309 -3.60 4.60 32.41
N HIS A 310 -4.76 4.76 31.75
CA HIS A 310 -5.15 3.88 30.65
C HIS A 310 -4.26 4.09 29.42
N LEU A 311 -3.92 5.34 29.06
CA LEU A 311 -2.99 5.61 27.96
C LEU A 311 -1.67 4.86 28.14
N ARG A 312 -1.08 4.94 29.34
CA ARG A 312 0.14 4.19 29.69
C ARG A 312 -0.04 2.68 29.60
N ALA A 313 -1.14 2.15 30.13
CA ALA A 313 -1.40 0.71 30.14
C ALA A 313 -1.56 0.16 28.71
N ILE A 314 -2.28 0.86 27.85
CA ILE A 314 -2.58 0.42 26.49
C ILE A 314 -1.37 0.58 25.57
N HIS A 315 -0.59 1.65 25.68
CA HIS A 315 0.71 1.77 25.01
C HIS A 315 1.61 0.56 25.31
N ARG A 316 1.71 0.16 26.59
CA ARG A 316 2.47 -1.03 27.00
C ARG A 316 1.86 -2.34 26.49
N SER A 317 0.54 -2.45 26.48
CA SER A 317 -0.15 -3.65 26.00
C SER A 317 0.10 -3.91 24.51
N LEU A 318 0.21 -2.85 23.71
CA LEU A 318 0.37 -2.95 22.26
C LEU A 318 1.85 -3.01 21.82
N ASP A 319 2.80 -2.75 22.73
CA ASP A 319 4.23 -2.56 22.44
C ASP A 319 4.83 -3.64 21.53
N HIS A 320 4.51 -4.90 21.80
CA HIS A 320 5.05 -6.07 21.10
C HIS A 320 4.49 -6.29 19.68
N LEU A 321 3.35 -5.69 19.32
CA LEU A 321 2.66 -5.97 18.07
C LEU A 321 3.33 -5.26 16.88
N PRO A 322 3.36 -5.85 15.68
CA PRO A 322 3.97 -5.26 14.49
C PRO A 322 3.03 -4.27 13.76
N VAL A 323 2.48 -3.30 14.49
CA VAL A 323 1.64 -2.22 13.93
C VAL A 323 2.01 -0.88 14.53
N ASN A 324 1.91 0.20 13.72
CA ASN A 324 1.98 1.54 14.28
C ASN A 324 0.69 1.87 15.02
N VAL A 325 0.78 2.69 16.08
CA VAL A 325 -0.35 3.00 16.96
C VAL A 325 -0.48 4.49 17.21
N LEU A 326 -1.71 4.99 17.14
CA LEU A 326 -2.14 6.29 17.65
C LEU A 326 -3.30 6.10 18.64
N LEU A 327 -3.14 6.58 19.86
CA LEU A 327 -4.20 6.51 20.87
C LEU A 327 -4.92 7.85 21.00
N LEU A 328 -6.25 7.83 20.92
CA LEU A 328 -7.11 8.98 21.13
C LEU A 328 -7.52 9.06 22.61
N GLY A 329 -7.30 10.24 23.21
CA GLY A 329 -7.82 10.58 24.53
C GLY A 329 -9.29 11.00 24.47
N LYS A 330 -9.91 11.19 25.64
CA LYS A 330 -11.29 11.68 25.77
C LYS A 330 -11.32 13.20 25.58
N GLY A 331 -11.96 13.66 24.51
CA GLY A 331 -12.15 15.08 24.22
C GLY A 331 -13.36 15.71 24.92
N ASN A 332 -14.29 14.91 25.43
CA ASN A 332 -15.54 15.37 26.06
C ASN A 332 -15.33 15.96 27.46
N THR A 333 -14.76 17.16 27.53
CA THR A 333 -14.64 17.94 28.77
C THR A 333 -14.38 19.41 28.47
N VAL A 334 -14.76 20.30 29.39
CA VAL A 334 -14.36 21.72 29.37
C VAL A 334 -13.10 21.98 30.19
N SER A 335 -12.53 20.95 30.83
CA SER A 335 -11.32 21.05 31.66
C SER A 335 -10.07 21.05 30.80
N ALA A 336 -9.41 22.21 30.67
CA ALA A 336 -8.11 22.32 30.00
C ALA A 336 -7.05 21.41 30.64
N ALA A 337 -7.03 21.31 31.98
CA ALA A 337 -6.11 20.44 32.69
C ALA A 337 -6.36 18.94 32.37
N GLY A 338 -7.62 18.54 32.22
CA GLY A 338 -8.00 17.16 31.86
C GLY A 338 -7.62 16.78 30.42
N LEU A 339 -7.57 17.75 29.51
CA LEU A 339 -7.06 17.53 28.15
C LEU A 339 -5.53 17.48 28.17
N ALA A 340 -4.88 18.43 28.84
CA ALA A 340 -3.43 18.50 28.98
C ALA A 340 -2.82 17.22 29.58
N GLU A 341 -3.41 16.65 30.65
CA GLU A 341 -2.90 15.41 31.26
C GLU A 341 -2.92 14.23 30.28
N GLN A 342 -3.91 14.17 29.38
CA GLN A 342 -4.02 13.10 28.40
C GLN A 342 -3.03 13.28 27.26
N ALA A 343 -2.83 14.50 26.76
CA ALA A 343 -1.76 14.82 25.81
C ALA A 343 -0.39 14.39 26.37
N LEU A 344 -0.05 14.84 27.58
CA LEU A 344 1.24 14.54 28.23
C LEU A 344 1.41 13.05 28.57
N ALA A 345 0.32 12.31 28.72
CA ALA A 345 0.36 10.87 28.95
C ALA A 345 0.47 10.02 27.66
N GLY A 346 0.48 10.65 26.49
CA GLY A 346 0.71 9.99 25.21
C GLY A 346 -0.53 9.82 24.33
N ALA A 347 -1.55 10.66 24.50
CA ALA A 347 -2.58 10.79 23.47
C ALA A 347 -1.97 11.43 22.20
N ALA A 348 -2.41 10.96 21.03
CA ALA A 348 -2.06 11.48 19.71
C ALA A 348 -3.21 12.27 19.06
N GLY A 349 -4.32 12.39 19.76
CA GLY A 349 -5.53 13.06 19.33
C GLY A 349 -6.60 12.98 20.42
N TYR A 350 -7.72 13.66 20.21
CA TYR A 350 -8.90 13.56 21.06
C TYR A 350 -10.09 13.04 20.27
N LYS A 351 -10.91 12.18 20.87
CA LYS A 351 -12.23 11.83 20.34
C LYS A 351 -13.30 12.55 21.15
N VAL A 352 -14.15 13.32 20.46
CA VAL A 352 -15.39 13.90 20.98
C VAL A 352 -16.55 13.01 20.51
N HIS A 353 -17.29 12.44 21.45
CA HIS A 353 -18.35 11.46 21.17
C HIS A 353 -19.66 11.75 21.93
N GLU A 354 -20.81 11.52 21.30
CA GLU A 354 -22.12 11.88 21.85
C GLU A 354 -22.45 11.15 23.15
N ASP A 355 -22.10 9.86 23.28
CA ASP A 355 -22.22 9.08 24.52
C ASP A 355 -21.52 9.70 25.75
N TRP A 356 -20.54 10.59 25.53
CA TRP A 356 -19.89 11.38 26.58
C TRP A 356 -20.29 12.87 26.57
N GLY A 357 -21.19 13.27 25.66
CA GLY A 357 -21.67 14.62 25.43
C GLY A 357 -20.85 15.39 24.40
N SER A 358 -21.25 15.34 23.12
CA SER A 358 -20.66 16.12 22.00
C SER A 358 -21.21 17.54 21.92
N THR A 359 -21.26 18.22 23.06
CA THR A 359 -21.84 19.56 23.14
C THR A 359 -20.91 20.63 22.53
N PRO A 360 -21.45 21.77 22.06
CA PRO A 360 -20.64 22.90 21.57
C PRO A 360 -19.50 23.31 22.52
N ALA A 361 -19.74 23.29 23.84
CA ALA A 361 -18.74 23.67 24.84
C ALA A 361 -17.59 22.65 24.94
N ALA A 362 -17.90 21.35 24.91
CA ALA A 362 -16.89 20.29 24.95
C ALA A 362 -16.07 20.26 23.65
N LEU A 363 -16.74 20.41 22.50
CA LEU A 363 -16.09 20.45 21.19
C LEU A 363 -15.13 21.64 21.06
N ASP A 364 -15.57 22.85 21.44
CA ASP A 364 -14.69 24.03 21.45
C ASP A 364 -13.48 23.84 22.37
N ALA A 365 -13.69 23.31 23.58
CA ALA A 365 -12.61 23.04 24.51
C ALA A 365 -11.59 22.02 23.96
N ALA A 366 -12.07 20.94 23.34
CA ALA A 366 -11.22 19.95 22.68
C ALA A 366 -10.42 20.57 21.52
N LEU A 367 -11.04 21.41 20.69
CA LEU A 367 -10.37 22.10 19.58
C LEU A 367 -9.36 23.14 20.05
N ARG A 368 -9.62 23.86 21.15
CA ARG A 368 -8.63 24.75 21.78
C ARG A 368 -7.44 23.97 22.36
N ALA A 369 -7.70 22.84 23.01
CA ALA A 369 -6.60 21.98 23.49
C ALA A 369 -5.82 21.38 22.32
N ALA A 370 -6.49 20.93 21.27
CA ALA A 370 -5.83 20.47 20.05
C ALA A 370 -4.91 21.54 19.46
N GLN A 371 -5.34 22.81 19.47
CA GLN A 371 -4.51 23.96 19.08
C GLN A 371 -3.28 24.14 19.96
N GLU A 372 -3.41 23.95 21.27
CA GLU A 372 -2.30 24.07 22.22
C GLU A 372 -1.29 22.92 22.09
N TRP A 373 -1.77 21.70 21.83
CA TRP A 373 -0.97 20.47 21.88
C TRP A 373 -0.56 19.93 20.49
N GLY A 374 -0.95 20.60 19.40
CA GLY A 374 -0.67 20.20 18.02
C GLY A 374 -1.32 18.87 17.64
N LEU A 375 -2.54 18.61 18.13
CA LEU A 375 -3.24 17.34 17.98
C LEU A 375 -4.45 17.45 17.03
N GLN A 376 -4.92 16.30 16.54
CA GLN A 376 -6.19 16.21 15.82
C GLN A 376 -7.37 15.96 16.77
N VAL A 377 -8.56 16.44 16.40
CA VAL A 377 -9.83 16.07 17.02
C VAL A 377 -10.65 15.23 16.06
N ALA A 378 -11.05 14.05 16.51
CA ALA A 378 -12.04 13.21 15.85
C ALA A 378 -13.42 13.48 16.45
N LEU A 379 -14.45 13.59 15.60
CA LEU A 379 -15.81 13.93 16.00
C LEU A 379 -16.80 12.83 15.63
N HIS A 380 -17.59 12.44 16.62
CA HIS A 380 -18.91 11.85 16.49
C HIS A 380 -19.90 12.86 17.11
N SER A 381 -20.72 13.52 16.29
CA SER A 381 -21.53 14.67 16.73
C SER A 381 -22.82 14.25 17.46
N ASP A 382 -23.58 15.21 17.96
CA ASP A 382 -24.83 15.01 18.71
C ASP A 382 -25.97 14.55 17.79
N SER A 383 -26.25 13.24 17.73
CA SER A 383 -27.33 12.69 16.89
C SER A 383 -28.72 13.12 17.34
N LEU A 384 -28.88 13.40 18.63
CA LEU A 384 -30.14 13.78 19.24
C LEU A 384 -30.50 15.25 18.98
N ASN A 385 -29.53 16.05 18.53
CA ASN A 385 -29.64 17.50 18.48
C ASN A 385 -29.97 18.09 19.87
N GLU A 386 -29.50 17.45 20.95
CA GLU A 386 -29.85 17.81 22.33
C GLU A 386 -29.33 19.21 22.69
N ALA A 387 -28.09 19.50 22.32
CA ALA A 387 -27.45 20.79 22.59
C ALA A 387 -27.56 21.79 21.42
N GLY A 388 -28.20 21.39 20.32
CA GLY A 388 -28.39 22.18 19.11
C GLY A 388 -28.33 21.33 17.84
N PHE A 389 -28.78 21.90 16.72
CA PHE A 389 -28.64 21.30 15.40
C PHE A 389 -27.21 21.39 14.87
N LEU A 390 -26.98 20.88 13.66
CA LEU A 390 -25.69 20.88 12.99
C LEU A 390 -25.02 22.27 12.97
N GLU A 391 -25.77 23.35 12.79
CA GLU A 391 -25.25 24.72 12.75
C GLU A 391 -24.57 25.11 14.07
N SER A 392 -25.02 24.57 15.20
CA SER A 392 -24.39 24.80 16.51
C SER A 392 -23.04 24.10 16.61
N THR A 393 -22.95 22.87 16.09
CA THR A 393 -21.69 22.13 15.98
C THR A 393 -20.74 22.80 15.01
N VAL A 394 -21.20 23.23 13.84
CA VAL A 394 -20.42 24.01 12.86
C VAL A 394 -19.90 25.32 13.47
N GLY A 395 -20.76 26.04 14.19
CA GLY A 395 -20.37 27.25 14.93
C GLY A 395 -19.32 26.97 16.00
N ALA A 396 -19.43 25.84 16.70
CA ALA A 396 -18.43 25.39 17.67
C ALA A 396 -17.13 24.90 17.01
N ILE A 397 -17.16 24.35 15.80
CA ILE A 397 -15.94 24.06 15.05
C ILE A 397 -15.23 25.37 14.68
N GLY A 398 -15.99 26.38 14.23
CA GLY A 398 -15.48 27.73 14.00
C GLY A 398 -14.35 27.78 12.96
N GLY A 399 -14.45 26.95 11.92
CA GLY A 399 -13.45 26.89 10.84
C GLY A 399 -12.15 26.15 11.18
N ARG A 400 -12.05 25.51 12.35
CA ARG A 400 -10.85 24.77 12.78
C ARG A 400 -10.82 23.35 12.20
N SER A 401 -9.62 22.86 11.85
CA SER A 401 -9.42 21.50 11.34
C SER A 401 -10.07 20.43 12.23
N ILE A 402 -10.85 19.52 11.67
CA ILE A 402 -11.47 18.44 12.43
C ILE A 402 -11.68 17.20 11.56
N HIS A 403 -11.42 16.02 12.11
CA HIS A 403 -11.77 14.75 11.47
C HIS A 403 -13.19 14.35 11.87
N ALA A 404 -14.15 14.46 10.95
CA ALA A 404 -15.51 13.94 11.17
C ALA A 404 -15.55 12.45 10.82
N PHE A 405 -15.81 11.59 11.81
CA PHE A 405 -16.01 10.16 11.57
C PHE A 405 -17.40 9.88 11.00
N HIS A 406 -17.57 8.73 10.31
CA HIS A 406 -18.83 8.23 9.71
C HIS A 406 -19.76 9.35 9.28
N THR A 407 -19.27 10.16 8.34
CA THR A 407 -19.88 11.44 7.97
C THR A 407 -21.26 11.25 7.32
N GLU A 408 -21.64 10.04 6.90
CA GLU A 408 -23.01 9.76 6.41
C GLU A 408 -24.05 9.71 7.54
N GLY A 409 -23.62 9.43 8.77
CA GLY A 409 -24.40 9.54 9.99
C GLY A 409 -25.12 8.28 10.49
N ALA A 410 -25.12 7.16 9.76
CA ALA A 410 -25.58 5.87 10.29
C ALA A 410 -24.67 5.40 11.43
N GLY A 411 -23.35 5.58 11.30
CA GLY A 411 -22.38 5.41 12.38
C GLY A 411 -22.52 6.44 13.52
N GLY A 412 -23.23 7.55 13.30
CA GLY A 412 -23.63 8.54 14.31
C GLY A 412 -23.32 9.99 13.95
N GLY A 413 -24.16 10.90 14.44
CA GLY A 413 -24.09 12.33 14.16
C GLY A 413 -25.47 12.95 13.89
N HIS A 414 -25.51 14.28 13.79
CA HIS A 414 -26.74 15.08 13.65
C HIS A 414 -27.72 14.46 12.65
N ALA A 415 -28.90 14.07 13.14
CA ALA A 415 -29.96 13.53 12.30
C ALA A 415 -30.84 14.67 11.75
N PRO A 416 -31.11 14.72 10.42
CA PRO A 416 -30.63 13.81 9.39
C PRO A 416 -29.37 14.28 8.63
N ASP A 417 -28.81 15.45 8.96
CA ASP A 417 -28.04 16.25 8.01
C ASP A 417 -26.52 16.39 8.28
N ILE A 418 -25.94 15.59 9.17
CA ILE A 418 -24.49 15.58 9.46
C ILE A 418 -23.58 15.51 8.22
N MET A 419 -24.07 14.84 7.16
CA MET A 419 -23.36 14.70 5.88
C MET A 419 -22.98 16.04 5.24
N ARG A 420 -23.67 17.13 5.56
CA ARG A 420 -23.30 18.48 5.10
C ARG A 420 -21.87 18.87 5.47
N LEU A 421 -21.30 18.31 6.55
CA LEU A 421 -19.90 18.52 6.93
C LEU A 421 -18.90 18.11 5.84
N ALA A 422 -19.24 17.18 4.94
CA ALA A 422 -18.35 16.79 3.85
C ALA A 422 -18.11 17.93 2.82
N GLY A 423 -18.96 18.95 2.82
CA GLY A 423 -18.82 20.17 2.01
C GLY A 423 -17.99 21.28 2.67
N GLU A 424 -17.57 21.13 3.93
CA GLU A 424 -16.84 22.16 4.66
C GLU A 424 -15.32 22.05 4.44
N PRO A 425 -14.62 23.16 4.15
CA PRO A 425 -13.20 23.12 3.77
C PRO A 425 -12.25 22.74 4.92
N TYR A 426 -12.68 22.90 6.17
CA TYR A 426 -11.89 22.58 7.37
C TYR A 426 -12.23 21.19 7.96
N VAL A 427 -13.16 20.46 7.34
CA VAL A 427 -13.51 19.10 7.77
C VAL A 427 -12.72 18.09 6.93
N LEU A 428 -12.19 17.07 7.62
CA LEU A 428 -11.57 15.89 7.04
C LEU A 428 -12.55 14.71 7.18
N PRO A 429 -13.47 14.52 6.22
CA PRO A 429 -14.55 13.56 6.37
C PRO A 429 -14.07 12.12 6.15
N GLY A 430 -14.41 11.25 7.09
CA GLY A 430 -14.22 9.81 7.01
C GLY A 430 -15.55 9.05 7.02
N SER A 431 -15.53 7.85 6.45
CA SER A 431 -16.61 6.86 6.53
C SER A 431 -16.17 5.63 7.31
N THR A 432 -17.14 4.93 7.89
CA THR A 432 -16.95 3.60 8.44
C THR A 432 -17.46 2.56 7.46
N ASN A 433 -16.95 1.34 7.55
CA ASN A 433 -17.05 0.41 6.43
C ASN A 433 -18.34 -0.41 6.28
N PRO A 434 -19.27 -0.52 7.24
CA PRO A 434 -20.45 -1.36 7.02
C PRO A 434 -21.46 -0.80 6.01
N THR A 435 -21.54 0.52 5.85
CA THR A 435 -22.40 1.18 4.86
C THR A 435 -21.84 1.12 3.43
N LEU A 436 -20.58 0.69 3.28
CA LEU A 436 -19.82 0.75 2.04
C LEU A 436 -19.87 -0.59 1.27
N PRO A 437 -20.34 -0.63 0.02
CA PRO A 437 -21.28 0.31 -0.60
C PRO A 437 -22.73 0.06 -0.16
N HIS A 438 -23.65 0.88 -0.65
CA HIS A 438 -25.07 0.64 -0.49
C HIS A 438 -25.52 -0.66 -1.20
N THR A 439 -25.85 -1.70 -0.42
CA THR A 439 -26.35 -3.00 -0.89
C THR A 439 -27.77 -3.27 -0.37
N ARG A 440 -28.45 -4.28 -0.94
CA ARG A 440 -29.82 -4.64 -0.55
C ARG A 440 -30.03 -4.94 0.93
N ASN A 441 -28.98 -5.38 1.64
CA ASN A 441 -29.06 -5.75 3.06
C ASN A 441 -28.61 -4.64 3.99
N THR A 442 -27.98 -3.58 3.48
CA THR A 442 -27.29 -2.58 4.30
C THR A 442 -28.25 -1.95 5.32
N VAL A 443 -29.40 -1.43 4.88
CA VAL A 443 -30.37 -0.77 5.79
C VAL A 443 -30.87 -1.72 6.88
N ALA A 444 -31.28 -2.93 6.51
CA ALA A 444 -31.82 -3.90 7.47
C ALA A 444 -30.78 -4.37 8.49
N GLU A 445 -29.53 -4.62 8.05
CA GLU A 445 -28.42 -4.97 8.95
C GLU A 445 -28.13 -3.83 9.93
N HIS A 446 -28.10 -2.59 9.45
CA HIS A 446 -27.71 -1.44 10.28
C HIS A 446 -28.74 -1.09 11.33
N LEU A 447 -30.03 -1.28 11.05
CA LEU A 447 -31.07 -1.04 12.04
C LEU A 447 -30.88 -1.93 13.27
N ASP A 448 -30.71 -3.23 13.07
CA ASP A 448 -30.49 -4.18 14.18
C ASP A 448 -29.14 -3.96 14.88
N MET A 449 -28.08 -3.74 14.10
CA MET A 449 -26.74 -3.44 14.63
C MET A 449 -26.73 -2.18 15.51
N LEU A 450 -27.38 -1.11 15.08
CA LEU A 450 -27.50 0.13 15.84
C LEU A 450 -28.22 -0.12 17.18
N MET A 451 -29.30 -0.90 17.16
CA MET A 451 -30.05 -1.26 18.36
C MET A 451 -29.18 -2.01 19.36
N VAL A 452 -28.35 -2.94 18.89
CA VAL A 452 -27.42 -3.69 19.75
C VAL A 452 -26.31 -2.78 20.30
N CYS A 453 -25.64 -2.00 19.45
CA CYS A 453 -24.48 -1.18 19.84
C CYS A 453 -24.85 -0.08 20.85
N HIS A 454 -26.03 0.52 20.72
CA HIS A 454 -26.52 1.56 21.63
C HIS A 454 -27.46 1.05 22.73
N HIS A 455 -27.59 -0.27 22.90
CA HIS A 455 -28.39 -0.90 23.97
C HIS A 455 -29.87 -0.47 23.95
N LEU A 456 -30.44 -0.30 22.76
CA LEU A 456 -31.81 0.13 22.52
C LEU A 456 -32.79 -1.04 22.60
N ASN A 457 -34.06 -0.75 22.91
CA ASN A 457 -35.12 -1.73 23.02
C ASN A 457 -36.15 -1.57 21.89
N PRO A 458 -36.31 -2.54 20.97
CA PRO A 458 -37.29 -2.46 19.88
C PRO A 458 -38.75 -2.39 20.32
N ARG A 459 -39.03 -2.62 21.60
CA ARG A 459 -40.37 -2.49 22.19
C ARG A 459 -40.66 -1.08 22.71
N VAL A 460 -39.67 -0.19 22.71
CA VAL A 460 -39.79 1.22 23.12
C VAL A 460 -39.91 2.07 21.86
N PRO A 461 -41.04 2.77 21.64
CA PRO A 461 -41.26 3.57 20.43
C PRO A 461 -40.20 4.65 20.21
N GLU A 462 -39.71 5.29 21.27
CA GLU A 462 -38.69 6.33 21.22
C GLU A 462 -37.34 5.78 20.73
N ASP A 463 -36.95 4.59 21.20
CA ASP A 463 -35.73 3.90 20.78
C ASP A 463 -35.80 3.49 19.30
N LEU A 464 -36.97 3.02 18.85
CA LEU A 464 -37.19 2.68 17.44
C LEU A 464 -37.16 3.94 16.56
N ALA A 465 -37.81 5.02 16.98
CA ALA A 465 -37.79 6.29 16.27
C ALA A 465 -36.38 6.88 16.16
N PHE A 466 -35.56 6.78 17.23
CA PHE A 466 -34.15 7.15 17.18
C PHE A 466 -33.39 6.33 16.14
N ALA A 467 -33.57 5.00 16.14
CA ALA A 467 -32.88 4.12 15.19
C ALA A 467 -33.29 4.38 13.73
N GLU A 468 -34.60 4.52 13.46
CA GLU A 468 -35.15 4.83 12.14
C GLU A 468 -34.73 6.22 11.64
N SER A 469 -34.56 7.19 12.55
CA SER A 469 -34.07 8.53 12.18
C SER A 469 -32.61 8.51 11.71
N ARG A 470 -31.81 7.54 12.16
CA ARG A 470 -30.35 7.45 11.92
C ARG A 470 -30.01 6.59 10.70
N ILE A 471 -30.69 5.46 10.51
CA ILE A 471 -30.41 4.53 9.40
C ILE A 471 -31.25 4.89 8.17
N ARG A 472 -30.62 5.55 7.20
CA ARG A 472 -31.33 6.10 6.02
C ARG A 472 -30.70 5.62 4.72
N ALA A 473 -31.52 5.05 3.83
CA ALA A 473 -31.08 4.61 2.51
C ALA A 473 -30.53 5.76 1.65
N THR A 474 -31.05 6.98 1.83
CA THR A 474 -30.63 8.18 1.07
C THR A 474 -29.24 8.65 1.46
N THR A 475 -28.91 8.75 2.76
CA THR A 475 -27.55 9.10 3.19
C THR A 475 -26.54 8.02 2.82
N ILE A 476 -26.89 6.74 2.97
CA ILE A 476 -26.00 5.63 2.56
C ILE A 476 -25.77 5.65 1.04
N ALA A 477 -26.78 5.97 0.22
CA ALA A 477 -26.61 6.12 -1.22
C ALA A 477 -25.77 7.35 -1.61
N ALA A 478 -25.95 8.48 -0.92
CA ALA A 478 -25.18 9.69 -1.15
C ALA A 478 -23.72 9.52 -0.74
N GLU A 479 -23.45 8.75 0.31
CA GLU A 479 -22.09 8.41 0.76
C GLU A 479 -21.26 7.77 -0.37
N ASP A 480 -21.84 6.81 -1.11
CA ASP A 480 -21.18 6.20 -2.27
C ASP A 480 -20.75 7.27 -3.31
N VAL A 481 -21.64 8.22 -3.62
CA VAL A 481 -21.40 9.31 -4.57
C VAL A 481 -20.31 10.26 -4.07
N LEU A 482 -20.37 10.63 -2.79
CA LEU A 482 -19.40 11.51 -2.15
C LEU A 482 -18.01 10.86 -2.07
N HIS A 483 -17.92 9.54 -1.89
CA HIS A 483 -16.66 8.81 -2.04
C HIS A 483 -16.12 8.90 -3.45
N ASP A 484 -16.97 8.67 -4.46
CA ASP A 484 -16.52 8.61 -5.85
C ASP A 484 -16.06 9.96 -6.36
N MET A 485 -16.72 11.06 -5.97
CA MET A 485 -16.32 12.41 -6.36
C MET A 485 -15.10 12.93 -5.58
N GLY A 486 -14.72 12.28 -4.48
CA GLY A 486 -13.63 12.73 -3.60
C GLY A 486 -14.05 13.75 -2.54
N ALA A 487 -15.33 13.79 -2.19
CA ALA A 487 -15.84 14.61 -1.09
C ALA A 487 -15.73 13.91 0.27
N ILE A 488 -15.74 12.57 0.32
CA ILE A 488 -15.29 11.82 1.51
C ILE A 488 -13.85 11.37 1.30
N SER A 489 -12.98 11.68 2.25
CA SER A 489 -11.53 11.59 2.07
C SER A 489 -10.92 10.33 2.65
N MET A 490 -11.61 9.64 3.57
CA MET A 490 -11.07 8.49 4.29
C MET A 490 -12.08 7.35 4.43
N THR A 491 -11.56 6.13 4.46
CA THR A 491 -12.29 4.92 4.85
C THR A 491 -11.64 4.32 6.10
N SER A 492 -12.47 3.92 7.05
CA SER A 492 -12.04 3.38 8.34
C SER A 492 -12.97 2.22 8.75
N SER A 493 -12.63 1.48 9.81
CA SER A 493 -13.47 0.36 10.21
C SER A 493 -14.65 0.76 11.07
N ASP A 494 -14.40 1.33 12.25
CA ASP A 494 -15.24 1.27 13.45
C ASP A 494 -15.21 -0.09 14.18
N ALA A 495 -14.02 -0.66 14.30
CA ALA A 495 -13.79 -2.06 14.64
C ALA A 495 -14.62 -2.60 15.82
N GLN A 496 -15.59 -3.48 15.55
CA GLN A 496 -16.51 -4.10 16.52
C GLN A 496 -17.45 -3.12 17.27
N ALA A 497 -17.61 -1.90 16.78
CA ALA A 497 -18.51 -0.88 17.32
C ALA A 497 -19.32 -0.21 16.20
N MET A 498 -19.96 -1.04 15.35
CA MET A 498 -20.51 -0.68 14.04
C MET A 498 -19.49 -0.68 12.89
N GLY A 499 -18.55 -1.61 12.91
CA GLY A 499 -17.49 -1.69 11.92
C GLY A 499 -16.66 -2.97 11.93
N ARG A 500 -15.95 -3.24 10.82
CA ARG A 500 -15.21 -4.49 10.60
C ARG A 500 -13.74 -4.23 10.29
N ILE A 501 -12.83 -4.45 11.23
CA ILE A 501 -11.39 -4.11 11.05
C ILE A 501 -10.75 -4.78 9.82
N GLY A 502 -11.21 -5.99 9.46
CA GLY A 502 -10.70 -6.74 8.33
C GLY A 502 -11.20 -6.26 6.96
N GLU A 503 -12.09 -5.28 6.88
CA GLU A 503 -12.78 -4.95 5.63
C GLU A 503 -12.50 -3.53 5.13
N VAL A 504 -11.63 -2.74 5.79
CA VAL A 504 -11.32 -1.35 5.35
C VAL A 504 -10.85 -1.31 3.90
N VAL A 505 -9.86 -2.14 3.55
CA VAL A 505 -9.32 -2.22 2.18
C VAL A 505 -10.40 -2.76 1.22
N THR A 506 -11.03 -3.88 1.57
CA THR A 506 -12.05 -4.55 0.74
C THR A 506 -13.21 -3.62 0.40
N ARG A 507 -13.77 -2.94 1.39
CA ARG A 507 -14.94 -2.07 1.25
C ARG A 507 -14.64 -0.84 0.42
N THR A 508 -13.43 -0.29 0.57
CA THR A 508 -12.93 0.79 -0.29
C THR A 508 -13.01 0.40 -1.77
N TRP A 509 -12.53 -0.80 -2.12
CA TRP A 509 -12.54 -1.28 -3.51
C TRP A 509 -13.92 -1.71 -4.01
N GLN A 510 -14.79 -2.21 -3.13
CA GLN A 510 -16.19 -2.51 -3.47
C GLN A 510 -16.96 -1.23 -3.84
N VAL A 511 -16.79 -0.14 -3.09
CA VAL A 511 -17.40 1.16 -3.44
C VAL A 511 -16.86 1.66 -4.78
N ALA A 512 -15.54 1.64 -4.98
CA ALA A 512 -14.93 2.03 -6.25
C ALA A 512 -15.52 1.26 -7.44
N HIS A 513 -15.71 -0.06 -7.28
CA HIS A 513 -16.32 -0.91 -8.29
C HIS A 513 -17.78 -0.54 -8.55
N VAL A 514 -18.62 -0.46 -7.51
CA VAL A 514 -20.04 -0.11 -7.67
C VAL A 514 -20.20 1.24 -8.33
N MET A 515 -19.39 2.23 -7.93
CA MET A 515 -19.41 3.56 -8.51
C MET A 515 -18.96 3.59 -9.96
N LYS A 516 -18.06 2.70 -10.39
CA LYS A 516 -17.70 2.57 -11.81
C LYS A 516 -18.92 2.11 -12.63
N HIS A 517 -19.71 1.19 -12.10
CA HIS A 517 -20.93 0.73 -12.78
C HIS A 517 -22.04 1.79 -12.75
N ARG A 518 -22.16 2.57 -11.69
CA ARG A 518 -23.20 3.61 -11.58
C ARG A 518 -22.87 4.88 -12.37
N ARG A 519 -21.61 5.34 -12.35
CA ARG A 519 -21.20 6.65 -12.89
C ARG A 519 -20.23 6.57 -14.08
N GLY A 520 -19.70 5.38 -14.39
CA GLY A 520 -18.74 5.20 -15.47
C GLY A 520 -17.32 5.64 -15.09
N ALA A 521 -16.56 6.05 -16.10
CA ALA A 521 -15.24 6.65 -15.89
C ALA A 521 -15.38 8.02 -15.20
N LEU A 522 -14.36 8.44 -14.45
CA LEU A 522 -14.33 9.75 -13.78
C LEU A 522 -14.11 10.88 -14.81
N SER A 523 -12.89 11.39 -14.97
CA SER A 523 -12.60 12.45 -15.94
C SER A 523 -12.05 11.94 -17.27
N GLY A 524 -11.50 10.73 -17.29
CA GLY A 524 -10.75 10.17 -18.43
C GLY A 524 -9.35 10.78 -18.61
N ALA A 525 -8.87 11.61 -17.68
CA ALA A 525 -7.55 12.24 -17.75
C ALA A 525 -6.39 11.27 -17.56
N LEU A 526 -6.62 10.13 -16.89
CA LEU A 526 -5.66 9.06 -16.69
C LEU A 526 -6.11 7.79 -17.40
N PRO A 527 -5.18 6.89 -17.81
CA PRO A 527 -5.53 5.66 -18.49
C PRO A 527 -6.32 4.70 -17.59
N ALA A 528 -7.12 3.84 -18.24
CA ALA A 528 -7.96 2.84 -17.57
C ALA A 528 -8.77 3.43 -16.39
N ASP A 529 -8.69 2.83 -15.21
CA ASP A 529 -9.33 3.33 -13.98
C ASP A 529 -8.32 3.99 -13.02
N ASN A 530 -7.14 4.43 -13.50
CA ASN A 530 -6.06 4.90 -12.63
C ASN A 530 -6.45 6.08 -11.75
N GLU A 531 -7.23 7.04 -12.26
CA GLU A 531 -7.73 8.16 -11.47
C GLU A 531 -8.57 7.68 -10.27
N ARG A 532 -9.48 6.74 -10.52
CA ARG A 532 -10.33 6.12 -9.50
C ARG A 532 -9.46 5.29 -8.53
N ALA A 533 -8.53 4.49 -9.03
CA ALA A 533 -7.66 3.67 -8.19
C ALA A 533 -6.79 4.53 -7.25
N ARG A 534 -6.21 5.63 -7.74
CA ARG A 534 -5.45 6.60 -6.95
C ARG A 534 -6.29 7.35 -5.92
N ARG A 535 -7.53 7.72 -6.29
CA ARG A 535 -8.50 8.33 -5.37
C ARG A 535 -8.82 7.40 -4.21
N TYR A 536 -9.08 6.13 -4.50
CA TYR A 536 -9.53 5.17 -3.50
C TYR A 536 -8.40 4.59 -2.65
N VAL A 537 -7.21 4.31 -3.21
CA VAL A 537 -6.05 3.87 -2.40
C VAL A 537 -5.68 4.93 -1.36
N ALA A 538 -5.78 6.23 -1.71
CA ALA A 538 -5.48 7.33 -0.80
C ALA A 538 -6.37 7.33 0.46
N LYS A 539 -7.61 6.84 0.37
CA LYS A 539 -8.62 6.87 1.45
C LYS A 539 -8.22 6.05 2.68
N TYR A 540 -7.42 5.00 2.51
CA TYR A 540 -6.96 4.16 3.62
C TYR A 540 -5.43 4.15 3.76
N THR A 541 -4.71 5.04 3.06
CA THR A 541 -3.24 5.11 3.13
C THR A 541 -2.80 6.51 3.53
N ILE A 542 -2.67 7.43 2.56
CA ILE A 542 -2.06 8.74 2.78
C ILE A 542 -3.01 9.72 3.48
N ASN A 543 -4.31 9.70 3.18
CA ASN A 543 -5.26 10.66 3.76
C ASN A 543 -5.41 10.50 5.28
N PRO A 544 -5.60 9.28 5.85
CA PRO A 544 -5.58 9.14 7.30
C PRO A 544 -4.21 9.50 7.90
N ALA A 545 -3.10 9.29 7.17
CA ALA A 545 -1.78 9.72 7.63
C ALA A 545 -1.65 11.25 7.72
N ILE A 546 -2.14 11.99 6.71
CA ILE A 546 -2.16 13.46 6.69
C ILE A 546 -3.10 13.99 7.78
N ALA A 547 -4.31 13.42 7.89
CA ALA A 547 -5.32 13.87 8.86
C ALA A 547 -4.83 13.79 10.31
N HIS A 548 -3.93 12.86 10.61
CA HIS A 548 -3.36 12.63 11.93
C HIS A 548 -1.88 13.03 12.06
N GLY A 549 -1.30 13.74 11.09
CA GLY A 549 0.04 14.32 11.18
C GLY A 549 1.17 13.28 11.23
N VAL A 550 1.03 12.15 10.53
CA VAL A 550 2.03 11.06 10.50
C VAL A 550 2.47 10.69 9.09
N ASP A 551 2.06 11.46 8.09
CA ASP A 551 2.39 11.26 6.67
C ASP A 551 3.87 11.41 6.35
N ALA A 552 4.67 12.07 7.21
CA ALA A 552 6.13 12.08 7.06
C ALA A 552 6.78 10.70 7.28
N GLU A 553 6.13 9.81 8.03
CA GLU A 553 6.68 8.48 8.38
C GLU A 553 6.02 7.34 7.60
N ILE A 554 4.73 7.46 7.25
CA ILE A 554 3.92 6.37 6.68
C ILE A 554 2.90 6.87 5.63
N GLY A 555 2.05 5.97 5.14
CA GLY A 555 0.88 6.28 4.33
C GLY A 555 1.08 6.26 2.81
N SER A 556 2.30 6.01 2.33
CA SER A 556 2.60 5.91 0.89
C SER A 556 3.93 5.19 0.63
N VAL A 557 4.11 4.73 -0.60
CA VAL A 557 5.35 4.11 -1.10
C VAL A 557 6.28 5.21 -1.62
N GLU A 558 6.82 6.01 -0.70
CA GLU A 558 7.69 7.15 -1.00
C GLU A 558 9.04 7.02 -0.28
N VAL A 559 10.11 7.50 -0.93
CA VAL A 559 11.47 7.44 -0.37
C VAL A 559 11.54 8.21 0.95
N GLY A 560 12.20 7.62 1.93
CA GLY A 560 12.36 8.17 3.29
C GLY A 560 11.33 7.66 4.29
N LYS A 561 10.15 7.23 3.84
CA LYS A 561 9.11 6.68 4.71
C LYS A 561 9.49 5.28 5.23
N LEU A 562 8.86 4.86 6.33
CA LEU A 562 8.95 3.48 6.80
C LEU A 562 8.51 2.53 5.69
N ALA A 563 9.24 1.42 5.54
CA ALA A 563 8.88 0.37 4.59
C ALA A 563 7.74 -0.49 5.17
N ASP A 564 6.59 0.15 5.37
CA ASP A 564 5.31 -0.47 5.70
C ASP A 564 4.57 -0.73 4.37
N LEU A 565 4.73 -1.95 3.86
CA LEU A 565 4.38 -2.29 2.49
C LEU A 565 3.55 -3.57 2.45
N VAL A 566 2.64 -3.67 1.50
CA VAL A 566 1.80 -4.85 1.31
C VAL A 566 1.94 -5.34 -0.12
N LEU A 567 2.35 -6.60 -0.26
CA LEU A 567 2.50 -7.26 -1.54
C LEU A 567 1.26 -8.11 -1.82
N TRP A 568 0.67 -7.89 -2.99
CA TRP A 568 -0.57 -8.54 -3.40
C TRP A 568 -0.35 -9.40 -4.64
N ASP A 569 -0.88 -10.62 -4.60
CA ASP A 569 -1.26 -11.30 -5.83
C ASP A 569 -2.45 -10.55 -6.44
N PRO A 570 -2.41 -10.14 -7.73
CA PRO A 570 -3.51 -9.43 -8.36
C PRO A 570 -4.86 -10.14 -8.23
N ARG A 571 -4.88 -11.48 -8.12
CA ARG A 571 -6.09 -12.28 -7.95
C ARG A 571 -6.76 -12.07 -6.59
N PHE A 572 -5.98 -11.75 -5.56
CA PHE A 572 -6.45 -11.57 -4.17
C PHE A 572 -6.35 -10.11 -3.70
N PHE A 573 -6.03 -9.19 -4.62
CA PHE A 573 -5.90 -7.77 -4.33
C PHE A 573 -7.16 -7.23 -3.62
N GLY A 574 -6.96 -6.56 -2.49
CA GLY A 574 -8.02 -5.99 -1.68
C GLY A 574 -8.75 -6.98 -0.76
N VAL A 575 -8.35 -8.26 -0.71
CA VAL A 575 -8.95 -9.27 0.17
C VAL A 575 -7.93 -9.88 1.13
N ARG A 576 -6.89 -10.54 0.61
CA ARG A 576 -5.82 -11.15 1.41
C ARG A 576 -4.48 -10.93 0.71
N PRO A 577 -3.48 -10.34 1.38
CA PRO A 577 -2.18 -10.10 0.79
C PRO A 577 -1.32 -11.38 0.75
N ASP A 578 -0.27 -11.38 -0.07
CA ASP A 578 0.74 -12.43 -0.07
C ASP A 578 1.70 -12.24 1.11
N VAL A 579 2.14 -11.01 1.35
CA VAL A 579 3.07 -10.64 2.43
C VAL A 579 2.76 -9.24 2.94
N VAL A 580 2.85 -9.05 4.26
CA VAL A 580 2.85 -7.74 4.93
C VAL A 580 4.23 -7.47 5.49
N VAL A 581 4.78 -6.32 5.11
CA VAL A 581 6.09 -5.81 5.53
C VAL A 581 5.85 -4.66 6.49
N LYS A 582 6.52 -4.68 7.65
CA LYS A 582 6.51 -3.63 8.66
C LYS A 582 7.94 -3.18 8.91
N GLY A 583 8.24 -1.90 8.70
CA GLY A 583 9.59 -1.35 8.87
C GLY A 583 10.66 -2.19 8.15
N GLY A 584 10.35 -2.67 6.93
CA GLY A 584 11.21 -3.53 6.13
C GLY A 584 11.23 -5.01 6.50
N ALA A 585 10.64 -5.42 7.63
CA ALA A 585 10.59 -6.80 8.07
C ALA A 585 9.29 -7.49 7.65
N LEU A 586 9.38 -8.74 7.18
CA LEU A 586 8.22 -9.53 6.79
C LEU A 586 7.55 -10.07 8.05
N VAL A 587 6.40 -9.52 8.42
CA VAL A 587 5.71 -9.83 9.70
C VAL A 587 4.53 -10.76 9.52
N TRP A 588 3.88 -10.77 8.36
CA TRP A 588 2.75 -11.66 8.07
C TRP A 588 2.82 -12.16 6.62
N GLY A 589 2.34 -13.37 6.34
CA GLY A 589 2.32 -13.87 4.97
C GLY A 589 1.48 -15.11 4.74
N ALA A 590 1.11 -15.34 3.48
CA ALA A 590 0.37 -16.50 3.02
C ALA A 590 1.27 -17.75 3.02
N LEU A 591 1.09 -18.59 4.03
CA LEU A 591 1.96 -19.75 4.29
C LEU A 591 1.13 -21.03 4.44
N GLY A 592 1.58 -22.06 3.73
CA GLY A 592 1.04 -23.42 3.73
C GLY A 592 1.28 -24.21 5.02
N ASP A 593 1.20 -25.53 4.90
CA ASP A 593 1.57 -26.46 5.97
C ASP A 593 3.06 -26.31 6.35
N PRO A 594 3.39 -25.99 7.61
CA PRO A 594 4.78 -25.90 8.08
C PRO A 594 5.58 -27.20 7.95
N ASN A 595 4.93 -28.36 7.83
CA ASN A 595 5.59 -29.66 7.64
C ASN A 595 5.80 -30.02 6.16
N ALA A 596 5.32 -29.21 5.21
CA ALA A 596 5.48 -29.48 3.78
C ALA A 596 6.92 -29.24 3.29
N SER A 597 7.26 -29.84 2.15
CA SER A 597 8.60 -29.71 1.54
C SER A 597 8.89 -28.33 0.92
N ILE A 598 7.85 -27.52 0.73
CA ILE A 598 7.86 -26.15 0.19
C ILE A 598 6.71 -25.36 0.86
N PRO A 599 6.69 -24.02 0.83
CA PRO A 599 5.75 -23.23 1.65
C PRO A 599 4.32 -23.09 1.09
N SER A 600 4.02 -23.61 -0.11
CA SER A 600 2.73 -23.45 -0.80
C SER A 600 1.67 -24.56 -0.65
N PRO A 601 1.96 -25.80 -0.19
CA PRO A 601 0.95 -26.83 0.01
C PRO A 601 -0.06 -26.46 1.10
N GLN A 602 -1.30 -26.89 0.91
CA GLN A 602 -2.41 -26.56 1.80
C GLN A 602 -2.24 -27.15 3.21
N PRO A 603 -2.84 -26.53 4.26
CA PRO A 603 -3.66 -25.33 4.21
C PRO A 603 -2.83 -24.03 4.20
N VAL A 604 -3.05 -23.19 3.19
CA VAL A 604 -2.47 -21.85 3.10
C VAL A 604 -3.32 -20.87 3.89
N LEU A 605 -2.73 -20.26 4.91
CA LEU A 605 -3.36 -19.26 5.78
C LEU A 605 -2.46 -18.02 5.87
N LEU A 606 -3.03 -16.88 6.25
CA LEU A 606 -2.24 -15.72 6.68
C LEU A 606 -1.71 -16.01 8.08
N ARG A 607 -0.38 -16.12 8.21
CA ARG A 607 0.31 -16.51 9.45
C ARG A 607 1.33 -15.44 9.85
N PRO A 608 1.66 -15.34 11.15
CA PRO A 608 2.85 -14.63 11.58
C PRO A 608 4.09 -15.19 10.88
N ALA A 609 4.90 -14.29 10.33
CA ALA A 609 6.21 -14.60 9.78
C ALA A 609 7.29 -14.44 10.87
N LEU A 610 8.54 -14.79 10.54
CA LEU A 610 9.62 -14.91 11.53
C LEU A 610 9.89 -13.59 12.30
N ALA A 611 9.72 -12.44 11.64
CA ALA A 611 10.01 -11.14 12.25
C ALA A 611 8.87 -10.58 13.12
N ASP A 612 7.71 -11.25 13.18
CA ASP A 612 6.58 -10.85 14.05
C ASP A 612 7.01 -10.68 15.52
N ALA A 613 7.87 -11.57 16.03
CA ALA A 613 8.39 -11.50 17.40
C ALA A 613 9.25 -10.25 17.69
N ALA A 614 9.75 -9.58 16.65
CA ALA A 614 10.46 -8.30 16.72
C ALA A 614 9.58 -7.11 16.32
N GLY A 615 8.25 -7.27 16.28
CA GLY A 615 7.30 -6.27 15.78
C GLY A 615 7.45 -4.88 16.38
N ALA A 616 7.82 -4.81 17.66
CA ALA A 616 8.11 -3.55 18.36
C ALA A 616 9.24 -2.75 17.68
N ASP A 617 10.31 -3.42 17.26
CA ASP A 617 11.52 -2.80 16.72
C ASP A 617 11.29 -2.23 15.31
N HIS A 618 10.21 -2.64 14.65
CA HIS A 618 9.81 -2.22 13.32
C HIS A 618 8.58 -1.29 13.30
N SER A 619 8.07 -0.90 14.46
CA SER A 619 6.83 -0.13 14.61
C SER A 619 7.05 1.19 15.33
N VAL A 620 6.05 2.08 15.26
CA VAL A 620 6.08 3.40 15.92
C VAL A 620 4.77 3.64 16.67
N SER A 621 4.86 4.14 17.90
CA SER A 621 3.69 4.72 18.59
C SER A 621 3.79 6.23 18.48
N PHE A 622 2.79 6.86 17.85
CA PHE A 622 2.77 8.32 17.76
C PHE A 622 2.04 8.91 18.96
N VAL A 623 2.53 10.05 19.43
CA VAL A 623 2.07 10.76 20.63
C VAL A 623 2.16 12.27 20.43
N ALA A 624 1.56 13.04 21.33
CA ALA A 624 1.72 14.50 21.36
C ALA A 624 3.21 14.91 21.42
N PRO A 625 3.64 15.94 20.67
CA PRO A 625 5.02 16.44 20.72
C PRO A 625 5.47 16.81 22.15
N ALA A 626 4.59 17.48 22.90
CA ALA A 626 4.87 17.90 24.27
C ALA A 626 5.10 16.72 25.22
N ALA A 627 4.48 15.56 24.97
CA ALA A 627 4.66 14.38 25.81
C ALA A 627 6.09 13.82 25.70
N LEU A 628 6.67 13.85 24.50
CA LEU A 628 8.07 13.46 24.29
C LEU A 628 9.02 14.41 25.01
N ALA A 629 8.79 15.72 24.91
CA ALA A 629 9.57 16.71 25.61
C ALA A 629 9.48 16.56 27.15
N ASP A 630 8.33 16.08 27.65
CA ASP A 630 8.08 15.78 29.08
C ASP A 630 8.60 14.38 29.53
N GLY A 631 9.47 13.73 28.74
CA GLY A 631 10.09 12.45 29.11
C GLY A 631 9.11 11.27 29.14
N LEU A 632 8.08 11.28 28.28
CA LEU A 632 7.14 10.15 28.18
C LEU A 632 7.86 8.84 27.79
N ALA A 633 8.91 8.91 26.96
CA ALA A 633 9.64 7.73 26.51
C ALA A 633 10.21 6.92 27.68
N GLU A 634 10.92 7.58 28.61
CA GLU A 634 11.48 6.95 29.80
C GLU A 634 10.38 6.43 30.74
N ARG A 635 9.29 7.20 30.88
CA ARG A 635 8.16 6.83 31.74
C ARG A 635 7.43 5.59 31.22
N LEU A 636 7.23 5.47 29.90
CA LEU A 636 6.57 4.30 29.33
C LEU A 636 7.51 3.08 29.31
N GLY A 637 8.78 3.28 28.93
CA GLY A 637 9.76 2.20 28.84
C GLY A 637 9.40 1.16 27.78
N LEU A 638 8.83 1.59 26.66
CA LEU A 638 8.45 0.72 25.56
C LEU A 638 9.68 0.23 24.79
N ARG A 639 9.60 -0.96 24.19
CA ARG A 639 10.56 -1.40 23.17
C ARG A 639 10.39 -0.60 21.89
N ARG A 640 9.15 -0.34 21.50
CA ARG A 640 8.80 0.41 20.31
C ARG A 640 9.21 1.87 20.44
N ARG A 641 9.68 2.45 19.34
CA ARG A 641 9.98 3.88 19.24
C ARG A 641 8.70 4.72 19.40
N LEU A 642 8.79 5.80 20.19
CA LEU A 642 7.79 6.87 20.17
C LEU A 642 8.19 7.95 19.16
N ALA A 643 7.22 8.48 18.41
CA ALA A 643 7.39 9.63 17.53
C ALA A 643 6.31 10.69 17.80
N ALA A 644 6.64 11.95 17.57
CA ALA A 644 5.66 13.03 17.66
C ALA A 644 4.75 13.00 16.42
N VAL A 645 3.46 13.24 16.59
CA VAL A 645 2.61 13.70 15.48
C VAL A 645 3.04 15.10 15.06
N ALA A 646 2.94 15.41 13.77
CA ALA A 646 3.03 16.77 13.28
C ALA A 646 1.77 17.56 13.68
N ASP A 647 1.89 18.89 13.73
CA ASP A 647 0.75 19.75 13.98
C ASP A 647 -0.29 19.57 12.86
N THR A 648 -1.52 19.21 13.23
CA THR A 648 -2.63 18.97 12.29
C THR A 648 -3.58 20.17 12.17
N ARG A 649 -3.32 21.30 12.83
CA ARG A 649 -4.31 22.38 12.95
C ARG A 649 -4.56 23.16 11.67
N GLU A 650 -3.57 23.23 10.80
CA GLU A 650 -3.63 23.84 9.47
C GLU A 650 -4.07 22.83 8.38
N VAL A 651 -4.31 21.56 8.75
CA VAL A 651 -4.73 20.53 7.78
C VAL A 651 -6.21 20.71 7.44
N THR A 652 -6.47 21.01 6.19
CA THR A 652 -7.81 21.24 5.61
C THR A 652 -8.13 20.17 4.55
N LYS A 653 -9.35 20.23 4.01
CA LYS A 653 -9.82 19.36 2.94
C LYS A 653 -8.92 19.41 1.70
N GLU A 654 -8.31 20.56 1.39
CA GLU A 654 -7.40 20.74 0.24
C GLU A 654 -6.14 19.85 0.32
N HIS A 655 -5.77 19.40 1.53
CA HIS A 655 -4.61 18.55 1.75
C HIS A 655 -4.92 17.07 1.49
N MET A 656 -6.19 16.69 1.39
CA MET A 656 -6.62 15.30 1.19
C MET A 656 -6.35 14.87 -0.26
N ARG A 657 -5.32 14.03 -0.44
CA ARG A 657 -4.85 13.60 -1.77
C ARG A 657 -5.97 12.94 -2.54
N ASN A 658 -6.23 13.47 -3.75
CA ASN A 658 -7.24 13.02 -4.69
C ASN A 658 -8.70 13.06 -4.15
N ASN A 659 -8.92 13.69 -2.99
CA ASN A 659 -10.19 13.69 -2.25
C ASN A 659 -10.42 15.03 -1.53
N ASP A 660 -10.26 16.13 -2.25
CA ASP A 660 -10.28 17.52 -1.77
C ASP A 660 -11.55 18.29 -2.14
N VAL A 661 -12.57 17.61 -2.67
CA VAL A 661 -13.79 18.26 -3.17
C VAL A 661 -14.69 18.70 -2.01
N CYS A 662 -15.25 19.91 -2.12
CA CYS A 662 -16.19 20.51 -1.18
C CYS A 662 -17.52 20.80 -1.91
N PRO A 663 -18.41 19.81 -2.09
CA PRO A 663 -19.66 20.01 -2.81
C PRO A 663 -20.71 20.72 -1.94
N ARG A 664 -21.70 21.33 -2.56
CA ARG A 664 -22.92 21.75 -1.85
C ARG A 664 -23.77 20.51 -1.61
N ILE A 665 -24.13 20.25 -0.36
CA ILE A 665 -24.97 19.12 0.03
C ILE A 665 -26.24 19.67 0.66
N ASP A 666 -27.36 19.55 -0.05
CA ASP A 666 -28.66 19.96 0.45
C ASP A 666 -29.43 18.71 0.90
N ILE A 667 -29.97 18.75 2.12
CA ILE A 667 -30.70 17.63 2.74
C ILE A 667 -32.05 18.17 3.18
N ASP A 668 -33.13 17.57 2.68
CA ASP A 668 -34.49 17.91 3.05
C ASP A 668 -34.83 17.30 4.43
N PRO A 669 -35.21 18.10 5.43
CA PRO A 669 -35.45 17.61 6.79
C PRO A 669 -36.73 16.78 6.94
N GLU A 670 -37.67 16.86 5.99
CA GLU A 670 -38.94 16.11 6.03
C GLU A 670 -38.86 14.86 5.18
N THR A 671 -38.28 14.95 3.97
CA THR A 671 -38.24 13.84 3.01
C THR A 671 -36.94 13.05 3.05
N PHE A 672 -35.90 13.56 3.73
CA PHE A 672 -34.52 13.04 3.71
C PHE A 672 -33.92 12.91 2.31
N GLY A 673 -34.49 13.61 1.35
CA GLY A 673 -33.95 13.76 0.01
C GLY A 673 -32.62 14.50 0.05
N ILE A 674 -31.64 14.00 -0.71
CA ILE A 674 -30.30 14.58 -0.75
C ILE A 674 -30.00 15.05 -2.16
N GLU A 675 -29.58 16.30 -2.29
CA GLU A 675 -29.03 16.85 -3.52
C GLU A 675 -27.54 17.17 -3.31
N VAL A 676 -26.69 16.70 -4.22
CA VAL A 676 -25.26 17.01 -4.24
C VAL A 676 -25.01 17.87 -5.47
N ASP A 677 -24.55 19.10 -5.26
CA ASP A 677 -24.42 20.14 -6.30
C ASP A 677 -25.70 20.35 -7.14
N GLY A 678 -26.87 20.17 -6.50
CA GLY A 678 -28.19 20.27 -7.14
C GLY A 678 -28.64 19.01 -7.89
N GLU A 679 -27.86 17.92 -7.86
CA GLU A 679 -28.27 16.62 -8.41
C GLU A 679 -28.85 15.73 -7.30
N ARG A 680 -30.12 15.33 -7.46
CA ARG A 680 -30.82 14.43 -6.55
C ARG A 680 -30.19 13.04 -6.55
N VAL A 681 -29.85 12.54 -5.37
CA VAL A 681 -29.38 11.16 -5.17
C VAL A 681 -30.55 10.24 -4.86
N GLU A 682 -30.78 9.27 -5.75
CA GLU A 682 -31.81 8.24 -5.57
C GLU A 682 -31.17 6.93 -5.07
N PRO A 683 -31.69 6.31 -3.99
CA PRO A 683 -31.18 5.05 -3.48
C PRO A 683 -31.29 3.91 -4.50
N ALA A 684 -30.15 3.34 -4.90
CA ALA A 684 -30.07 2.23 -5.85
C ALA A 684 -29.16 1.09 -5.31
N PRO A 685 -29.58 0.34 -4.28
CA PRO A 685 -28.75 -0.70 -3.66
C PRO A 685 -28.36 -1.78 -4.66
N VAL A 686 -27.11 -2.25 -4.61
CA VAL A 686 -26.67 -3.39 -5.43
C VAL A 686 -26.99 -4.74 -4.76
N ASP A 687 -27.22 -5.76 -5.58
CA ASP A 687 -27.50 -7.13 -5.11
C ASP A 687 -26.25 -7.91 -4.74
N GLU A 688 -25.13 -7.61 -5.41
CA GLU A 688 -23.86 -8.33 -5.30
C GLU A 688 -22.68 -7.37 -5.34
N VAL A 689 -21.57 -7.75 -4.71
CA VAL A 689 -20.30 -7.03 -4.72
C VAL A 689 -19.16 -8.02 -4.98
N PRO A 690 -18.07 -7.59 -5.67
CA PRO A 690 -16.85 -8.37 -5.81
C PRO A 690 -16.13 -8.48 -4.46
N LEU A 691 -15.00 -9.20 -4.42
CA LEU A 691 -14.17 -9.32 -3.22
C LEU A 691 -14.92 -9.93 -2.02
N ALA A 692 -15.93 -10.76 -2.30
CA ALA A 692 -16.79 -11.38 -1.29
C ALA A 692 -16.88 -12.90 -1.52
N ARG A 693 -17.96 -13.36 -2.17
CA ARG A 693 -18.32 -14.79 -2.31
C ARG A 693 -17.21 -15.68 -2.88
N LEU A 694 -16.36 -15.15 -3.75
CA LEU A 694 -15.28 -15.91 -4.39
C LEU A 694 -14.09 -16.22 -3.46
N TYR A 695 -13.94 -15.48 -2.35
CA TYR A 695 -12.74 -15.53 -1.53
C TYR A 695 -12.99 -15.98 -0.09
N SER A 696 -14.18 -15.72 0.43
CA SER A 696 -14.52 -16.04 1.81
C SER A 696 -15.25 -17.38 1.91
N MET A 697 -14.77 -18.23 2.83
CA MET A 697 -15.43 -19.51 3.14
C MET A 697 -16.76 -19.29 3.88
N PHE A 698 -16.87 -18.18 4.64
CA PHE A 698 -18.03 -17.79 5.44
C PHE A 698 -18.45 -16.37 5.13
#